data_AF-A0A8I1YB11-F1
#
_entry.id   AF-A0A8I1YB11-F1
#
_cell.length_a   1.000
_cell.length_b   1.000
_cell.length_c   1.000
_cell.angle_alpha   90.00
_cell.angle_beta   90.00
_cell.angle_gamma   90.00
#
_symmetry.space_group_name_H-M   'P 1'
#
loop_
_entity.id
_entity.type
_entity.pdbx_description
1 polymer ?
#
loop_
_entity_poly.entity_id
_entity_poly.type
_entity_poly.pdbx_seq_one_letter_code
_entity_poly.pdbx_strand_id
1 'polypeptide(L)'
;MFPATFTVTLSTARAAGDTVKIKGSRLGSRTTNVTRAGIIQSVPLETELDRQVATEQELRRDVDELQNSIPVDAEGIYADMIVARNAAQTAAGDATTQATNAAASAAAAAESAAAIGAGAGVILFPTAAAAIAASITATRLRIEDEDAQATYVYDPGTSSAATITIANGRKYRNAEKVLTPKMFGAIGDGVADDTAALLALAAEINWRGGSRVEFGDSKTYKVWGTVPANGASLMALSNIKKTRMNFNGSTIAVPINFATNAITLYLMPLTNVEDVHIDHPNFVQTAYNAVDSAKGCQGIYIADASRGIEIHDYTQNGGVSGLSVVRFARNRARDIFMTGDFQNVYYPAVFQRNGDQVDVRYKARGAGRAYFAYNVRQHTAIVDSQQDGPFDDCLLKVYANNTESNAENTLSDIDLRYINVGRATAVNPGGSLIRIAMDQFTATPAPGYIRNIKIVLDVDTGAPGQPAVIATGKTLNNGSSDTVARGHVISNIEISGYINAGAQSTSCMELFTNNGSSTTGDFSGDTVEGITFRNLSQYGATAPFNINAACIDRGLRFENVYVEGAVGLGTLPQKLLDVSDNVTLGAIRSFNEVGTPGIAGYAAYRRLPNGGLEIWGLTTAAASTNTAVAFPVAFTAVPTITCSSTAGGTPSPVNAVSAATSGFSINNPGGSAVVVAWRASGYI
;
A
#
# COMPACT_ATOMS: atom_id res chain seq x y z
N MET A 1 -15.99 -62.26 -11.51
CA MET A 1 -16.88 -63.28 -10.90
C MET A 1 -16.03 -64.16 -10.00
N PHE A 2 -16.06 -63.89 -8.69
CA PHE A 2 -15.39 -64.71 -7.66
C PHE A 2 -15.95 -66.15 -7.71
N PRO A 3 -15.13 -67.18 -7.46
CA PRO A 3 -15.62 -68.56 -7.49
C PRO A 3 -16.70 -68.73 -6.42
N ALA A 4 -17.79 -69.40 -6.80
CA ALA A 4 -18.88 -69.80 -5.93
C ALA A 4 -18.34 -70.38 -4.61
N THR A 5 -19.00 -70.05 -3.50
CA THR A 5 -18.74 -70.64 -2.18
C THR A 5 -18.69 -72.16 -2.30
N PHE A 6 -17.60 -72.77 -1.83
CA PHE A 6 -17.43 -74.22 -1.76
C PHE A 6 -17.06 -74.63 -0.34
N THR A 7 -17.52 -75.81 0.07
CA THR A 7 -17.19 -76.41 1.37
C THR A 7 -16.20 -77.55 1.14
N VAL A 8 -15.10 -77.57 1.89
CA VAL A 8 -14.15 -78.70 1.92
C VAL A 8 -14.41 -79.50 3.20
N THR A 9 -14.89 -80.74 3.05
CA THR A 9 -15.04 -81.68 4.16
C THR A 9 -13.85 -82.62 4.15
N LEU A 10 -13.06 -82.63 5.22
CA LEU A 10 -11.99 -83.61 5.41
C LEU A 10 -12.60 -84.89 6.01
N SER A 11 -12.37 -86.03 5.36
CA SER A 11 -12.97 -87.32 5.75
C SER A 11 -12.35 -87.94 7.01
N THR A 12 -11.43 -87.25 7.70
CA THR A 12 -10.76 -87.76 8.90
C THR A 12 -10.38 -86.60 9.82
N ALA A 13 -10.66 -86.73 11.12
CA ALA A 13 -10.37 -85.70 12.11
C ALA A 13 -8.86 -85.40 12.15
N ARG A 14 -8.50 -84.11 12.10
CA ARG A 14 -7.10 -83.65 12.22
C ARG A 14 -6.83 -83.19 13.64
N ALA A 15 -5.62 -83.39 14.12
CA ALA A 15 -5.21 -82.92 15.44
C ALA A 15 -5.15 -81.38 15.46
N ALA A 16 -5.37 -80.78 16.64
CA ALA A 16 -5.28 -79.35 16.81
C ALA A 16 -3.85 -78.86 16.46
N GLY A 17 -3.76 -77.92 15.52
CA GLY A 17 -2.48 -77.35 15.05
C GLY A 17 -2.12 -77.65 13.59
N ASP A 18 -2.82 -78.56 12.92
CA ASP A 18 -2.57 -78.88 11.50
C ASP A 18 -2.96 -77.74 10.55
N THR A 19 -2.16 -77.50 9.51
CA THR A 19 -2.41 -76.49 8.46
C THR A 19 -2.83 -77.14 7.15
N VAL A 20 -3.96 -76.71 6.56
CA VAL A 20 -4.47 -77.19 5.26
C VAL A 20 -4.29 -76.11 4.20
N LYS A 21 -3.63 -76.44 3.08
CA LYS A 21 -3.37 -75.51 1.97
C LYS A 21 -4.14 -75.91 0.71
N ILE A 22 -5.02 -75.04 0.23
CA ILE A 22 -5.83 -75.23 -0.98
C ILE A 22 -5.24 -74.38 -2.11
N LYS A 23 -4.97 -74.97 -3.28
CA LYS A 23 -4.45 -74.26 -4.46
C LYS A 23 -5.30 -74.59 -5.69
N GLY A 24 -5.87 -73.58 -6.34
CA GLY A 24 -6.60 -73.71 -7.60
C GLY A 24 -5.76 -73.24 -8.79
N SER A 25 -5.87 -73.93 -9.93
CA SER A 25 -5.31 -73.49 -11.22
C SER A 25 -6.37 -73.61 -12.31
N ARG A 26 -6.58 -72.54 -13.11
CA ARG A 26 -7.43 -72.57 -14.32
C ARG A 26 -6.56 -72.83 -15.55
N LEU A 27 -6.95 -73.77 -16.40
CA LEU A 27 -6.42 -73.94 -17.76
C LEU A 27 -7.38 -73.24 -18.74
N GLY A 28 -6.89 -72.26 -19.52
CA GLY A 28 -7.68 -71.60 -20.55
C GLY A 28 -7.74 -72.43 -21.83
N SER A 29 -8.94 -72.77 -22.29
CA SER A 29 -9.16 -73.38 -23.61
C SER A 29 -9.44 -72.30 -24.66
N ARG A 30 -8.81 -72.39 -25.84
CA ARG A 30 -9.04 -71.53 -27.02
C ARG A 30 -10.05 -72.22 -27.94
N THR A 31 -11.11 -71.51 -28.35
CA THR A 31 -12.28 -72.06 -29.08
C THR A 31 -12.47 -71.54 -30.50
N THR A 32 -11.51 -70.85 -31.13
CA THR A 32 -11.71 -70.32 -32.49
C THR A 32 -10.55 -70.61 -33.44
N ASN A 33 -10.90 -71.25 -34.57
CA ASN A 33 -10.04 -71.52 -35.72
C ASN A 33 -9.99 -70.27 -36.62
N VAL A 34 -8.77 -69.87 -37.01
CA VAL A 34 -8.52 -68.80 -37.98
C VAL A 34 -8.23 -69.47 -39.34
N THR A 35 -9.00 -69.13 -40.37
CA THR A 35 -8.67 -69.49 -41.76
C THR A 35 -7.86 -68.38 -42.45
N ARG A 36 -7.23 -68.78 -43.56
CA ARG A 36 -6.03 -68.19 -44.17
C ARG A 36 -6.31 -66.87 -44.92
N ALA A 37 -6.29 -65.75 -44.20
CA ALA A 37 -6.02 -64.37 -44.65
C ALA A 37 -6.23 -63.33 -43.51
N GLY A 38 -6.56 -63.77 -42.29
CA GLY A 38 -6.67 -62.89 -41.12
C GLY A 38 -8.01 -62.15 -40.99
N ILE A 39 -8.98 -62.40 -41.88
CA ILE A 39 -10.33 -61.83 -41.79
C ILE A 39 -11.29 -62.90 -41.24
N ILE A 40 -11.91 -62.61 -40.10
CA ILE A 40 -13.01 -63.41 -39.56
C ILE A 40 -14.28 -62.94 -40.26
N GLN A 41 -14.65 -63.58 -41.37
CA GLN A 41 -15.96 -63.37 -42.00
C GLN A 41 -16.98 -64.28 -41.32
N SER A 42 -17.83 -63.68 -40.50
CA SER A 42 -18.93 -64.35 -39.84
C SER A 42 -20.13 -63.45 -40.08
N VAL A 43 -21.18 -63.99 -40.69
CA VAL A 43 -22.42 -63.24 -40.93
C VAL A 43 -22.95 -62.60 -39.64
N PRO A 44 -22.90 -63.27 -38.47
CA PRO A 44 -23.19 -62.61 -37.19
C PRO A 44 -22.28 -61.42 -36.85
N LEU A 45 -20.96 -61.51 -37.14
CA LEU A 45 -20.03 -60.41 -36.87
C LEU A 45 -20.21 -59.24 -37.82
N GLU A 46 -20.49 -59.49 -39.11
CA GLU A 46 -20.79 -58.43 -40.07
C GLU A 46 -22.13 -57.76 -39.74
N THR A 47 -23.15 -58.54 -39.36
CA THR A 47 -24.43 -57.98 -38.88
C THR A 47 -24.24 -57.12 -37.62
N GLU A 48 -23.34 -57.52 -36.72
CA GLU A 48 -23.04 -56.75 -35.52
C GLU A 48 -22.20 -55.50 -35.85
N LEU A 49 -21.29 -55.58 -36.82
CA LEU A 49 -20.55 -54.43 -37.32
C LEU A 49 -21.49 -53.40 -37.93
N ASP A 50 -22.46 -53.82 -38.73
CA ASP A 50 -23.46 -52.94 -39.33
C ASP A 50 -24.32 -52.25 -38.26
N ARG A 51 -24.68 -52.97 -37.19
CA ARG A 51 -25.37 -52.37 -36.03
C ARG A 51 -24.49 -51.37 -35.29
N GLN A 52 -23.20 -51.66 -35.13
CA GLN A 52 -22.25 -50.73 -34.50
C GLN A 52 -22.10 -49.47 -35.35
N VAL A 53 -21.97 -49.59 -36.68
CA VAL A 53 -21.89 -48.44 -37.58
C VAL A 53 -23.17 -47.60 -37.56
N ALA A 54 -24.35 -48.24 -37.57
CA ALA A 54 -25.62 -47.51 -37.45
C ALA A 54 -25.74 -46.80 -36.09
N THR A 55 -25.29 -47.44 -35.02
CA THR A 55 -25.27 -46.84 -33.68
C THR A 55 -24.30 -45.66 -33.62
N GLU A 56 -23.12 -45.77 -34.23
CA GLU A 56 -22.14 -44.69 -34.32
C GLU A 56 -22.65 -43.50 -35.15
N GLN A 57 -23.43 -43.75 -36.21
CA GLN A 57 -24.05 -42.70 -37.00
C GLN A 57 -25.14 -41.95 -36.24
N GLU A 58 -26.01 -42.65 -35.51
CA GLU A 58 -26.99 -41.99 -34.63
C GLU A 58 -26.29 -41.25 -33.49
N LEU A 59 -25.21 -41.80 -32.90
CA LEU A 59 -24.44 -41.11 -31.86
C LEU A 59 -23.79 -39.83 -32.40
N ARG A 60 -23.27 -39.84 -33.64
CA ARG A 60 -22.77 -38.63 -34.29
C ARG A 60 -23.87 -37.61 -34.53
N ARG A 61 -25.06 -38.05 -34.98
CA ARG A 61 -26.20 -37.14 -35.18
C ARG A 61 -26.63 -36.50 -33.86
N ASP A 62 -26.72 -37.28 -32.79
CA ASP A 62 -27.07 -36.79 -31.46
C ASP A 62 -26.01 -35.80 -30.92
N VAL A 63 -24.72 -36.06 -31.15
CA VAL A 63 -23.63 -35.14 -30.79
C VAL A 63 -23.70 -33.84 -31.59
N ASP A 64 -23.97 -33.91 -32.89
CA ASP A 64 -24.12 -32.72 -33.74
C ASP A 64 -25.37 -31.90 -33.35
N GLU A 65 -26.48 -32.56 -32.99
CA GLU A 65 -27.68 -31.91 -32.46
C GLU A 65 -27.44 -31.27 -31.08
N LEU A 66 -26.68 -31.93 -30.21
CA LEU A 66 -26.23 -31.36 -28.92
C LEU A 66 -25.31 -30.16 -29.11
N GLN A 67 -24.35 -30.25 -30.03
CA GLN A 67 -23.41 -29.16 -30.30
C GLN A 67 -24.11 -27.93 -30.88
N ASN A 68 -25.19 -28.13 -31.66
CA ASN A 68 -26.02 -27.05 -32.19
C ASN A 68 -27.10 -26.52 -31.24
N SER A 69 -27.45 -27.28 -30.19
CA SER A 69 -28.44 -26.88 -29.18
C SER A 69 -27.84 -26.27 -27.91
N ILE A 70 -26.52 -26.33 -27.75
CA ILE A 70 -25.79 -25.52 -26.78
C ILE A 70 -25.89 -24.05 -27.24
N PRO A 71 -26.53 -23.15 -26.47
CA PRO A 71 -26.64 -21.75 -26.83
C PRO A 71 -25.26 -21.14 -27.05
N VAL A 72 -25.13 -20.28 -28.06
CA VAL A 72 -23.87 -19.62 -28.48
C VAL A 72 -23.27 -18.70 -27.39
N ASP A 73 -23.93 -18.58 -26.23
CA ASP A 73 -23.38 -18.00 -24.99
C ASP A 73 -22.56 -19.01 -24.13
N ALA A 74 -22.25 -20.19 -24.67
CA ALA A 74 -21.37 -21.15 -24.01
C ALA A 74 -19.96 -20.62 -23.77
N GLU A 75 -19.49 -19.62 -24.53
CA GLU A 75 -18.27 -18.89 -24.18
C GLU A 75 -18.40 -18.13 -22.85
N GLY A 76 -19.56 -17.50 -22.61
CA GLY A 76 -19.86 -16.83 -21.34
C GLY A 76 -19.96 -17.82 -20.18
N ILE A 77 -20.70 -18.92 -20.36
CA ILE A 77 -20.85 -19.95 -19.33
C ILE A 77 -19.50 -20.65 -19.05
N TYR A 78 -18.70 -20.93 -20.08
CA TYR A 78 -17.38 -21.54 -19.91
C TYR A 78 -16.39 -20.57 -19.26
N ALA A 79 -16.43 -19.27 -19.60
CA ALA A 79 -15.67 -18.23 -18.92
C ALA A 79 -16.08 -18.10 -17.45
N ASP A 80 -17.38 -18.07 -17.15
CA ASP A 80 -17.91 -18.02 -15.79
C ASP A 80 -17.55 -19.28 -14.99
N MET A 81 -17.57 -20.46 -15.61
CA MET A 81 -17.12 -21.71 -14.99
C MET A 81 -15.60 -21.72 -14.74
N ILE A 82 -14.79 -21.16 -15.64
CA ILE A 82 -13.35 -20.97 -15.42
C ILE A 82 -13.13 -20.02 -14.23
N VAL A 83 -13.83 -18.88 -14.20
CA VAL A 83 -13.74 -17.91 -13.12
C VAL A 83 -14.17 -18.52 -11.79
N ALA A 84 -15.30 -19.23 -11.74
CA ALA A 84 -15.78 -19.92 -10.54
C ALA A 84 -14.82 -21.01 -10.06
N ARG A 85 -14.25 -21.79 -10.98
CA ARG A 85 -13.23 -22.81 -10.66
C ARG A 85 -11.95 -22.18 -10.14
N ASN A 86 -11.47 -21.10 -10.74
CA ASN A 86 -10.27 -20.39 -10.29
C ASN A 86 -10.49 -19.74 -8.92
N ALA A 87 -11.69 -19.16 -8.69
CA ALA A 87 -12.08 -18.64 -7.39
C ALA A 87 -12.16 -19.75 -6.32
N ALA A 88 -12.72 -20.92 -6.66
CA ALA A 88 -12.78 -22.07 -5.76
C ALA A 88 -11.39 -22.64 -5.46
N GLN A 89 -10.49 -22.72 -6.44
CA GLN A 89 -9.10 -23.12 -6.24
C GLN A 89 -8.34 -22.12 -5.37
N THR A 90 -8.55 -20.82 -5.59
CA THR A 90 -7.97 -19.75 -4.76
C THR A 90 -8.48 -19.87 -3.32
N ALA A 91 -9.79 -20.00 -3.12
CA ALA A 91 -10.38 -20.18 -1.79
C ALA A 91 -9.90 -21.46 -1.10
N ALA A 92 -9.70 -22.57 -1.82
CA ALA A 92 -9.11 -23.79 -1.29
C ALA A 92 -7.63 -23.60 -0.91
N GLY A 93 -6.87 -22.84 -1.69
CA GLY A 93 -5.50 -22.43 -1.39
C GLY A 93 -5.41 -21.54 -0.14
N ASP A 94 -6.32 -20.57 -0.03
CA ASP A 94 -6.44 -19.69 1.14
C ASP A 94 -6.83 -20.47 2.38
N ALA A 95 -7.80 -21.38 2.28
CA ALA A 95 -8.21 -22.26 3.39
C ALA A 95 -7.06 -23.19 3.83
N THR A 96 -6.29 -23.74 2.89
CA THR A 96 -5.10 -24.55 3.18
C THR A 96 -4.02 -23.72 3.87
N THR A 97 -3.82 -22.47 3.42
CA THR A 97 -2.89 -21.51 4.01
C THR A 97 -3.33 -21.12 5.42
N GLN A 98 -4.62 -20.81 5.64
CA GLN A 98 -5.18 -20.52 6.95
C GLN A 98 -5.07 -21.72 7.89
N ALA A 99 -5.34 -22.95 7.42
CA ALA A 99 -5.17 -24.16 8.20
C ALA A 99 -3.69 -24.41 8.56
N THR A 100 -2.78 -24.17 7.64
CA THR A 100 -1.32 -24.25 7.87
C THR A 100 -0.86 -23.20 8.88
N ASN A 101 -1.33 -21.95 8.74
CA ASN A 101 -1.05 -20.88 9.69
C ASN A 101 -1.64 -21.18 11.07
N ALA A 102 -2.87 -21.69 11.16
CA ALA A 102 -3.50 -22.09 12.41
C ALA A 102 -2.75 -23.25 13.07
N ALA A 103 -2.30 -24.24 12.28
CA ALA A 103 -1.45 -25.33 12.76
C ALA A 103 -0.09 -24.82 13.24
N ALA A 104 0.53 -23.87 12.52
CA ALA A 104 1.79 -23.25 12.92
C ALA A 104 1.62 -22.36 14.16
N SER A 105 0.51 -21.62 14.30
CA SER A 105 0.18 -20.86 15.51
C SER A 105 -0.11 -21.79 16.68
N ALA A 106 -0.80 -22.91 16.46
CA ALA A 106 -1.02 -23.93 17.48
C ALA A 106 0.29 -24.62 17.88
N ALA A 107 1.19 -24.88 16.92
CA ALA A 107 2.51 -25.41 17.18
C ALA A 107 3.40 -24.40 17.92
N ALA A 108 3.39 -23.11 17.55
CA ALA A 108 4.12 -22.05 18.24
C ALA A 108 3.54 -21.79 19.64
N ALA A 109 2.22 -21.89 19.82
CA ALA A 109 1.58 -21.84 21.12
C ALA A 109 1.92 -23.08 21.96
N ALA A 110 2.00 -24.27 21.34
CA ALA A 110 2.43 -25.50 21.99
C ALA A 110 3.93 -25.47 22.33
N GLU A 111 4.79 -24.89 21.49
CA GLU A 111 6.21 -24.65 21.75
C GLU A 111 6.40 -23.58 22.80
N SER A 112 5.57 -22.53 22.84
CA SER A 112 5.56 -21.54 23.92
C SER A 112 5.09 -22.18 25.21
N ALA A 113 4.02 -22.98 25.18
CA ALA A 113 3.52 -23.73 26.33
C ALA A 113 4.50 -24.83 26.78
N ALA A 114 5.24 -25.44 25.86
CA ALA A 114 6.29 -26.41 26.12
C ALA A 114 7.60 -25.74 26.52
N ALA A 115 7.89 -24.51 26.12
CA ALA A 115 8.99 -23.70 26.65
C ALA A 115 8.66 -23.26 28.08
N ILE A 116 7.39 -22.92 28.34
CA ILE A 116 6.86 -22.69 29.70
C ILE A 116 6.88 -24.00 30.51
N GLY A 117 6.58 -25.14 29.88
CA GLY A 117 6.45 -26.46 30.52
C GLY A 117 7.75 -27.26 30.67
N ALA A 118 8.71 -27.10 29.77
CA ALA A 118 10.06 -27.69 29.80
C ALA A 118 11.07 -26.73 30.44
N GLY A 119 10.78 -25.42 30.42
CA GLY A 119 11.36 -24.41 31.32
C GLY A 119 10.66 -24.34 32.68
N ALA A 120 9.71 -25.24 32.98
CA ALA A 120 9.15 -25.41 34.32
C ALA A 120 10.19 -25.93 35.34
N GLY A 121 11.41 -26.24 34.88
CA GLY A 121 12.61 -26.15 35.69
C GLY A 121 13.08 -24.69 35.81
N VAL A 122 12.42 -23.91 36.67
CA VAL A 122 12.98 -22.75 37.38
C VAL A 122 13.97 -21.90 36.56
N ILE A 123 13.46 -20.99 35.73
CA ILE A 123 14.20 -19.76 35.41
C ILE A 123 13.44 -18.60 36.04
N LEU A 124 13.62 -18.49 37.35
CA LEU A 124 13.16 -17.41 38.20
C LEU A 124 14.30 -17.18 39.18
N PHE A 125 15.22 -16.27 38.84
CA PHE A 125 16.49 -16.08 39.56
C PHE A 125 17.25 -17.41 39.75
N PRO A 126 18.08 -17.86 38.79
CA PRO A 126 18.73 -19.18 38.84
C PRO A 126 19.61 -19.44 40.08
N THR A 127 19.81 -18.47 40.97
CA THR A 127 20.55 -18.64 42.23
C THR A 127 19.70 -18.48 43.51
N ALA A 128 18.49 -17.92 43.47
CA ALA A 128 17.73 -17.65 44.71
C ALA A 128 16.57 -18.61 44.96
N ALA A 129 15.80 -19.01 43.94
CA ALA A 129 14.56 -19.77 44.15
C ALA A 129 14.77 -21.21 44.65
N ALA A 130 15.91 -21.84 44.33
CA ALA A 130 16.18 -23.23 44.70
C ALA A 130 16.50 -23.43 46.20
N ALA A 131 16.71 -22.37 46.98
CA ALA A 131 17.09 -22.46 48.40
C ALA A 131 16.13 -21.74 49.36
N ILE A 132 14.95 -21.30 48.91
CA ILE A 132 13.97 -20.66 49.80
C ILE A 132 13.20 -21.76 50.54
N ALA A 133 13.53 -21.92 51.83
CA ALA A 133 13.02 -22.96 52.71
C ALA A 133 11.49 -23.12 52.67
N ALA A 134 11.02 -24.37 52.79
CA ALA A 134 9.60 -24.75 52.80
C ALA A 134 8.73 -24.04 53.88
N SER A 135 9.34 -23.31 54.82
CA SER A 135 8.69 -22.67 55.95
C SER A 135 8.29 -21.19 55.74
N ILE A 136 8.55 -20.57 54.58
CA ILE A 136 8.19 -19.16 54.41
C ILE A 136 6.66 -18.98 54.29
N THR A 137 6.09 -18.29 55.27
CA THR A 137 4.67 -17.92 55.32
C THR A 137 4.41 -16.43 55.07
N ALA A 138 5.45 -15.68 54.72
CA ALA A 138 5.40 -14.24 54.55
C ALA A 138 4.33 -13.81 53.53
N THR A 139 3.67 -12.69 53.78
CA THR A 139 2.72 -12.07 52.84
C THR A 139 3.42 -11.30 51.73
N ARG A 140 4.70 -10.94 51.95
CA ARG A 140 5.57 -10.26 50.99
C ARG A 140 6.95 -10.91 50.98
N LEU A 141 7.49 -11.07 49.78
CA LEU A 141 8.87 -11.47 49.54
C LEU A 141 9.56 -10.33 48.82
N ARG A 142 10.78 -10.00 49.22
CA ARG A 142 11.65 -9.13 48.43
C ARG A 142 12.80 -10.01 47.96
N ILE A 143 12.98 -10.08 46.65
CA ILE A 143 14.09 -10.78 46.02
C ILE A 143 15.03 -9.70 45.49
N GLU A 144 16.27 -9.73 45.95
CA GLU A 144 17.33 -8.81 45.54
C GLU A 144 18.45 -9.64 44.91
N ASP A 145 18.98 -9.15 43.81
CA ASP A 145 20.17 -9.59 43.09
C ASP A 145 21.08 -8.36 42.89
N GLU A 146 22.35 -8.54 42.55
CA GLU A 146 23.35 -7.47 42.40
C GLU A 146 22.86 -6.32 41.50
N ASP A 147 21.99 -6.66 40.55
CA ASP A 147 21.52 -5.78 39.49
C ASP A 147 19.98 -5.73 39.38
N ALA A 148 19.21 -6.26 40.35
CA ALA A 148 17.74 -6.21 40.29
C ALA A 148 17.08 -6.36 41.67
N GLN A 149 15.95 -5.67 41.87
CA GLN A 149 15.11 -5.85 43.04
C GLN A 149 13.65 -5.99 42.60
N ALA A 150 12.95 -6.99 43.14
CA ALA A 150 11.53 -7.19 42.91
C ALA A 150 10.81 -7.62 44.19
N THR A 151 9.70 -6.96 44.45
CA THR A 151 8.78 -7.25 45.54
C THR A 151 7.67 -8.15 45.02
N TYR A 152 7.45 -9.27 45.69
CA TYR A 152 6.36 -10.19 45.41
C TYR A 152 5.37 -10.21 46.58
N VAL A 153 4.07 -10.24 46.28
CA VAL A 153 2.99 -10.31 47.28
C VAL A 153 2.30 -11.65 47.15
N TYR A 154 2.03 -12.30 48.28
CA TYR A 154 1.32 -13.57 48.32
C TYR A 154 -0.05 -13.41 47.65
N ASP A 155 -0.30 -14.22 46.63
CA ASP A 155 -1.54 -14.22 45.87
C ASP A 155 -1.90 -15.66 45.48
N PRO A 156 -2.67 -16.36 46.33
CA PRO A 156 -3.02 -17.76 46.08
C PRO A 156 -4.03 -17.95 44.95
N GLY A 157 -4.70 -16.89 44.51
CA GLY A 157 -5.85 -16.95 43.62
C GLY A 157 -5.55 -16.61 42.17
N THR A 158 -4.42 -15.94 41.90
CA THR A 158 -4.05 -15.55 40.53
C THR A 158 -2.77 -16.23 40.08
N SER A 159 -2.69 -16.50 38.78
CA SER A 159 -1.47 -16.95 38.13
C SER A 159 -1.28 -16.06 36.92
N SER A 160 -0.18 -15.32 36.91
CA SER A 160 0.28 -14.48 35.81
C SER A 160 1.70 -14.88 35.42
N ALA A 161 2.22 -14.34 34.32
CA ALA A 161 3.60 -14.59 33.88
C ALA A 161 4.65 -14.14 34.91
N ALA A 162 4.31 -13.19 35.80
CA ALA A 162 5.17 -12.74 36.89
C ALA A 162 4.92 -13.43 38.24
N THR A 163 4.21 -14.57 38.25
CA THR A 163 3.95 -15.33 39.48
C THR A 163 5.09 -16.31 39.76
N ILE A 164 5.62 -16.27 40.98
CA ILE A 164 6.59 -17.24 41.49
C ILE A 164 5.87 -18.26 42.37
N THR A 165 6.22 -19.53 42.22
CA THR A 165 5.76 -20.59 43.12
C THR A 165 6.97 -21.07 43.91
N ILE A 166 6.93 -20.90 45.24
CA ILE A 166 8.00 -21.39 46.11
C ILE A 166 7.77 -22.87 46.46
N ALA A 167 8.77 -23.53 47.06
CA ALA A 167 8.77 -24.99 47.30
C ALA A 167 7.54 -25.52 48.08
N ASN A 168 6.88 -24.69 48.90
CA ASN A 168 5.66 -25.07 49.63
C ASN A 168 4.35 -24.87 48.82
N GLY A 169 4.44 -24.58 47.53
CA GLY A 169 3.31 -24.36 46.64
C GLY A 169 2.65 -22.98 46.74
N ARG A 170 3.12 -22.09 47.64
CA ARG A 170 2.60 -20.72 47.72
C ARG A 170 3.00 -19.92 46.49
N LYS A 171 2.01 -19.22 45.94
CA LYS A 171 2.15 -18.34 44.78
C LYS A 171 2.30 -16.90 45.25
N TYR A 172 3.25 -16.18 44.66
CA TYR A 172 3.44 -14.77 44.88
C TYR A 172 3.50 -14.05 43.55
N ARG A 173 2.76 -12.95 43.42
CA ARG A 173 2.76 -12.11 42.22
C ARG A 173 3.78 -10.98 42.36
N ASN A 174 4.41 -10.59 41.27
CA ASN A 174 5.20 -9.36 41.22
C ASN A 174 4.31 -8.15 41.57
N ALA A 175 4.74 -7.33 42.52
CA ALA A 175 4.03 -6.16 43.03
C ALA A 175 4.72 -4.84 42.67
N GLU A 176 5.73 -4.89 41.81
CA GLU A 176 6.44 -3.70 41.35
C GLU A 176 5.52 -2.79 40.54
N LYS A 177 5.65 -1.48 40.78
CA LYS A 177 4.92 -0.45 40.02
C LYS A 177 5.49 -0.26 38.62
N VAL A 178 6.78 -0.56 38.46
CA VAL A 178 7.54 -0.45 37.22
C VAL A 178 8.06 -1.83 36.87
N LEU A 179 7.69 -2.32 35.70
CA LEU A 179 8.18 -3.58 35.17
C LEU A 179 9.46 -3.35 34.39
N THR A 180 10.37 -4.33 34.41
CA THR A 180 11.57 -4.34 33.57
C THR A 180 11.69 -5.71 32.89
N PRO A 181 12.26 -5.81 31.67
CA PRO A 181 12.51 -7.09 31.03
C PRO A 181 13.27 -8.09 31.90
N LYS A 182 14.21 -7.60 32.71
CA LYS A 182 15.04 -8.42 33.60
C LYS A 182 14.22 -9.17 34.66
N MET A 183 13.10 -8.61 35.14
CA MET A 183 12.19 -9.30 36.06
C MET A 183 11.59 -10.58 35.47
N PHE A 184 11.67 -10.74 34.15
CA PHE A 184 11.18 -11.89 33.39
C PHE A 184 12.30 -12.73 32.80
N GLY A 185 13.55 -12.49 33.21
CA GLY A 185 14.72 -13.26 32.79
C GLY A 185 15.48 -12.72 31.58
N ALA A 186 15.15 -11.53 31.07
CA ALA A 186 15.91 -10.94 29.98
C ALA A 186 17.31 -10.50 30.45
N ILE A 187 18.33 -10.81 29.67
CA ILE A 187 19.73 -10.48 29.94
C ILE A 187 20.10 -9.16 29.24
N GLY A 188 19.72 -8.98 27.98
CA GLY A 188 19.99 -7.74 27.23
C GLY A 188 21.47 -7.53 26.88
N ASP A 189 22.23 -8.62 26.65
CA ASP A 189 23.65 -8.60 26.28
C ASP A 189 23.91 -8.69 24.76
N GLY A 190 22.85 -8.79 23.95
CA GLY A 190 22.90 -8.95 22.50
C GLY A 190 23.28 -10.36 22.04
N VAL A 191 23.48 -11.31 22.96
CA VAL A 191 23.94 -12.67 22.68
C VAL A 191 22.87 -13.69 23.03
N ALA A 192 22.34 -13.63 24.25
CA ALA A 192 21.26 -14.46 24.73
C ALA A 192 19.95 -14.15 24.00
N ASP A 193 19.12 -15.17 23.79
CA ASP A 193 17.80 -14.97 23.19
C ASP A 193 16.78 -14.58 24.28
N ASP A 194 16.39 -13.29 24.27
CA ASP A 194 15.49 -12.67 25.23
C ASP A 194 14.01 -12.81 24.84
N THR A 195 13.68 -13.58 23.79
CA THR A 195 12.30 -13.72 23.27
C THR A 195 11.31 -14.15 24.35
N ALA A 196 11.63 -15.21 25.09
CA ALA A 196 10.73 -15.76 26.11
C ALA A 196 10.47 -14.76 27.25
N ALA A 197 11.50 -14.02 27.66
CA ALA A 197 11.40 -13.02 28.71
C ALA A 197 10.52 -11.83 28.28
N LEU A 198 10.66 -11.35 27.05
CA LEU A 198 9.84 -10.25 26.52
C LEU A 198 8.39 -10.68 26.25
N LEU A 199 8.14 -11.93 25.83
CA LEU A 199 6.80 -12.51 25.76
C LEU A 199 6.12 -12.56 27.14
N ALA A 200 6.87 -12.98 28.17
CA ALA A 200 6.37 -13.02 29.55
C ALA A 200 6.07 -11.61 30.10
N LEU A 201 6.91 -10.62 29.78
CA LEU A 201 6.66 -9.21 30.10
C LEU A 201 5.36 -8.72 29.45
N ALA A 202 5.16 -8.99 28.15
CA ALA A 202 3.94 -8.59 27.44
C ALA A 202 2.68 -9.24 28.04
N ALA A 203 2.75 -10.52 28.41
CA ALA A 203 1.66 -11.22 29.08
C ALA A 203 1.30 -10.56 30.44
N GLU A 204 2.29 -10.14 31.23
CA GLU A 204 2.05 -9.43 32.50
C GLU A 204 1.40 -8.05 32.28
N ILE A 205 1.83 -7.29 31.27
CA ILE A 205 1.25 -5.99 30.93
C ILE A 205 -0.24 -6.14 30.59
N ASN A 206 -0.58 -7.12 29.75
CA ASN A 206 -1.96 -7.44 29.40
C ASN A 206 -2.78 -7.84 30.63
N TRP A 207 -2.23 -8.71 31.47
CA TRP A 207 -2.91 -9.17 32.68
C TRP A 207 -3.23 -8.01 33.64
N ARG A 208 -2.34 -7.02 33.76
CA ARG A 208 -2.54 -5.80 34.56
C ARG A 208 -3.50 -4.79 33.93
N GLY A 209 -3.86 -4.97 32.66
CA GLY A 209 -4.60 -3.96 31.89
C GLY A 209 -3.77 -2.73 31.55
N GLY A 210 -2.44 -2.85 31.58
CA GLY A 210 -1.48 -1.76 31.35
C GLY A 210 -0.44 -1.62 32.46
N SER A 211 0.69 -0.97 32.18
CA SER A 211 1.80 -0.83 33.14
C SER A 211 2.78 0.29 32.76
N ARG A 212 3.66 0.64 33.70
CA ARG A 212 4.89 1.36 33.39
C ARG A 212 6.02 0.34 33.20
N VAL A 213 6.76 0.46 32.12
CA VAL A 213 7.85 -0.44 31.73
C VAL A 213 9.11 0.39 31.48
N GLU A 214 10.23 -0.04 32.05
CA GLU A 214 11.55 0.55 31.81
C GLU A 214 12.49 -0.56 31.34
N PHE A 215 13.07 -0.40 30.16
CA PHE A 215 14.16 -1.25 29.70
C PHE A 215 15.46 -0.81 30.38
N GLY A 216 16.48 -1.67 30.39
CA GLY A 216 17.79 -1.28 30.91
C GLY A 216 18.44 -0.20 30.05
N ASP A 217 19.41 0.53 30.61
CA ASP A 217 20.09 1.58 29.85
C ASP A 217 20.98 0.97 28.76
N SER A 218 20.72 1.35 27.50
CA SER A 218 21.53 0.97 26.32
C SER A 218 21.79 -0.54 26.18
N LYS A 219 20.84 -1.38 26.63
CA LYS A 219 20.94 -2.84 26.51
C LYS A 219 20.62 -3.28 25.07
N THR A 220 21.05 -4.49 24.70
CA THR A 220 20.67 -5.09 23.42
C THR A 220 19.91 -6.39 23.69
N TYR A 221 18.62 -6.42 23.41
CA TYR A 221 17.80 -7.61 23.56
C TYR A 221 17.72 -8.32 22.22
N LYS A 222 18.41 -9.45 22.10
CA LYS A 222 18.33 -10.27 20.89
C LYS A 222 17.07 -11.12 20.97
N VAL A 223 16.25 -11.08 19.92
CA VAL A 223 14.99 -11.83 19.84
C VAL A 223 14.92 -12.65 18.57
N TRP A 224 14.16 -13.73 18.63
CA TRP A 224 14.03 -14.74 17.60
C TRP A 224 15.42 -15.20 17.13
N GLY A 225 16.17 -15.87 18.01
CA GLY A 225 17.45 -16.48 17.64
C GLY A 225 17.33 -17.56 16.56
N THR A 226 16.12 -18.11 16.38
CA THR A 226 15.72 -18.99 15.30
C THR A 226 14.49 -18.45 14.57
N VAL A 227 14.35 -18.76 13.28
CA VAL A 227 13.21 -18.32 12.45
C VAL A 227 11.89 -18.75 13.10
N PRO A 228 11.03 -17.82 13.56
CA PRO A 228 9.76 -18.17 14.16
C PRO A 228 8.71 -18.42 13.07
N ALA A 229 7.53 -18.92 13.48
CA ALA A 229 6.40 -19.09 12.57
C ALA A 229 5.94 -17.74 11.97
N ASN A 230 5.37 -17.79 10.77
CA ASN A 230 4.72 -16.63 10.15
C ASN A 230 3.63 -16.06 11.07
N GLY A 231 3.64 -14.74 11.27
CA GLY A 231 2.72 -14.03 12.14
C GLY A 231 3.09 -14.04 13.63
N ALA A 232 4.26 -14.60 14.02
CA ALA A 232 4.69 -14.54 15.41
C ALA A 232 4.81 -13.09 15.90
N SER A 233 4.41 -12.87 17.15
CA SER A 233 4.38 -11.56 17.79
C SER A 233 5.25 -11.57 19.05
N LEU A 234 6.03 -10.51 19.31
CA LEU A 234 6.87 -10.42 20.52
C LEU A 234 6.14 -9.76 21.68
N MET A 235 5.67 -8.53 21.50
CA MET A 235 4.96 -7.75 22.52
C MET A 235 3.54 -7.44 22.06
N ALA A 236 2.71 -8.49 21.95
CA ALA A 236 1.30 -8.33 21.61
C ALA A 236 0.52 -7.77 22.80
N LEU A 237 0.02 -6.54 22.67
CA LEU A 237 -0.70 -5.84 23.71
C LEU A 237 -2.14 -5.58 23.27
N SER A 238 -3.09 -5.98 24.11
CA SER A 238 -4.51 -5.86 23.78
C SER A 238 -5.37 -5.48 24.96
N ASN A 239 -6.35 -4.61 24.73
CA ASN A 239 -7.32 -4.16 25.73
C ASN A 239 -6.66 -3.53 26.99
N ILE A 240 -5.47 -2.95 26.83
CA ILE A 240 -4.74 -2.26 27.90
C ILE A 240 -4.97 -0.74 27.84
N LYS A 241 -4.72 -0.07 28.98
CA LYS A 241 -4.79 1.39 29.09
C LYS A 241 -3.61 1.97 29.84
N LYS A 242 -3.34 3.27 29.65
CA LYS A 242 -2.40 4.06 30.48
C LYS A 242 -1.03 3.41 30.62
N THR A 243 -0.50 2.93 29.52
CA THR A 243 0.77 2.19 29.49
C THR A 243 1.88 3.11 29.04
N ARG A 244 3.01 3.06 29.74
CA ARG A 244 4.21 3.82 29.38
C ARG A 244 5.37 2.87 29.27
N MET A 245 6.06 2.86 28.15
CA MET A 245 7.24 2.04 27.92
C MET A 245 8.40 2.93 27.50
N ASN A 246 9.47 2.89 28.26
CA ASN A 246 10.68 3.60 27.93
C ASN A 246 11.80 2.60 27.66
N PHE A 247 12.35 2.65 26.45
CA PHE A 247 13.39 1.74 26.02
C PHE A 247 14.78 2.15 26.52
N ASN A 248 14.96 3.36 27.05
CA ASN A 248 16.24 3.87 27.59
C ASN A 248 17.42 3.65 26.61
N GLY A 249 17.18 3.89 25.31
CA GLY A 249 18.16 3.68 24.24
C GLY A 249 18.51 2.21 23.95
N SER A 250 17.82 1.26 24.57
CA SER A 250 18.01 -0.17 24.30
C SER A 250 17.59 -0.55 22.89
N THR A 251 18.34 -1.49 22.31
CA THR A 251 18.06 -2.05 20.98
C THR A 251 17.33 -3.38 21.12
N ILE A 252 16.26 -3.60 20.34
CA ILE A 252 15.76 -4.95 20.04
C ILE A 252 16.35 -5.42 18.72
N ALA A 253 17.17 -6.46 18.76
CA ALA A 253 17.89 -6.98 17.61
C ALA A 253 17.26 -8.27 17.09
N VAL A 254 16.89 -8.29 15.81
CA VAL A 254 16.36 -9.46 15.09
C VAL A 254 17.45 -9.95 14.13
N PRO A 255 18.22 -11.00 14.48
CA PRO A 255 19.40 -11.41 13.71
C PRO A 255 19.07 -12.27 12.49
N ILE A 256 17.79 -12.59 12.25
CA ILE A 256 17.35 -13.51 11.20
C ILE A 256 17.36 -12.86 9.83
N ASN A 257 17.83 -13.61 8.83
CA ASN A 257 17.66 -13.28 7.42
C ASN A 257 16.32 -13.83 6.89
N PHE A 258 15.47 -12.95 6.36
CA PHE A 258 14.17 -13.30 5.80
C PHE A 258 14.18 -13.54 4.27
N ALA A 259 15.37 -13.62 3.65
CA ALA A 259 15.53 -13.66 2.18
C ALA A 259 14.69 -14.72 1.46
N THR A 260 14.47 -15.90 2.05
CA THR A 260 13.83 -17.04 1.36
C THR A 260 12.37 -17.30 1.72
N ASN A 261 11.88 -16.82 2.87
CA ASN A 261 10.54 -17.15 3.36
C ASN A 261 9.67 -15.88 3.45
N ALA A 262 8.42 -15.94 2.96
CA ALA A 262 7.42 -14.88 3.08
C ALA A 262 6.87 -14.78 4.52
N ILE A 263 7.77 -14.58 5.48
CA ILE A 263 7.45 -14.49 6.90
C ILE A 263 7.32 -13.01 7.27
N THR A 264 6.17 -12.69 7.85
CA THR A 264 5.87 -11.40 8.46
C THR A 264 5.80 -11.60 9.96
N LEU A 265 6.60 -10.86 10.71
CA LEU A 265 6.60 -10.86 12.18
C LEU A 265 6.06 -9.55 12.72
N TYR A 266 5.57 -9.54 13.96
CA TYR A 266 5.07 -8.33 14.61
C TYR A 266 5.82 -8.08 15.91
N LEU A 267 6.55 -6.97 15.98
CA LEU A 267 7.29 -6.67 17.19
C LEU A 267 6.38 -6.22 18.32
N MET A 268 5.50 -5.25 18.04
CA MET A 268 4.57 -4.73 19.04
C MET A 268 3.20 -4.45 18.42
N PRO A 269 2.34 -5.48 18.27
CA PRO A 269 0.96 -5.26 17.89
C PRO A 269 0.14 -4.70 19.07
N LEU A 270 -0.60 -3.63 18.80
CA LEU A 270 -1.42 -2.86 19.72
C LEU A 270 -2.88 -2.91 19.24
N THR A 271 -3.74 -3.63 19.98
CA THR A 271 -5.15 -3.82 19.59
C THR A 271 -6.10 -3.35 20.69
N ASN A 272 -7.02 -2.44 20.36
CA ASN A 272 -7.97 -1.85 21.31
C ASN A 272 -7.29 -1.26 22.55
N VAL A 273 -6.18 -0.55 22.37
CA VAL A 273 -5.42 0.06 23.46
C VAL A 273 -5.76 1.56 23.62
N GLU A 274 -5.55 2.12 24.82
CA GLU A 274 -5.85 3.53 25.10
C GLU A 274 -4.76 4.19 25.93
N ASP A 275 -4.28 5.38 25.54
CA ASP A 275 -3.26 6.12 26.29
C ASP A 275 -1.97 5.30 26.47
N VAL A 276 -1.30 4.99 25.35
CA VAL A 276 -0.06 4.22 25.31
C VAL A 276 1.09 5.10 24.82
N HIS A 277 2.13 5.22 25.64
CA HIS A 277 3.31 6.04 25.38
C HIS A 277 4.52 5.12 25.23
N ILE A 278 5.26 5.25 24.13
CA ILE A 278 6.42 4.43 23.80
C ILE A 278 7.58 5.37 23.49
N ASP A 279 8.57 5.40 24.37
CA ASP A 279 9.70 6.32 24.33
C ASP A 279 10.98 5.60 23.90
N HIS A 280 11.67 6.16 22.91
CA HIS A 280 12.95 5.72 22.36
C HIS A 280 13.01 4.26 21.85
N PRO A 281 11.97 3.70 21.20
CA PRO A 281 12.09 2.37 20.63
C PRO A 281 13.23 2.35 19.59
N ASN A 282 14.09 1.34 19.66
CA ASN A 282 15.19 1.16 18.71
C ASN A 282 15.22 -0.29 18.26
N PHE A 283 14.92 -0.53 16.97
CA PHE A 283 14.83 -1.87 16.41
C PHE A 283 15.79 -2.05 15.24
N VAL A 284 16.52 -3.17 15.24
CA VAL A 284 17.49 -3.48 14.19
C VAL A 284 17.26 -4.89 13.67
N GLN A 285 17.02 -5.00 12.36
CA GLN A 285 16.98 -6.27 11.64
C GLN A 285 18.25 -6.41 10.79
N THR A 286 19.28 -7.07 11.33
CA THR A 286 20.65 -7.03 10.78
C THR A 286 20.85 -7.75 9.45
N ALA A 287 19.91 -8.61 9.03
CA ALA A 287 20.00 -9.37 7.78
C ALA A 287 18.89 -9.00 6.79
N TYR A 288 18.58 -7.70 6.70
CA TYR A 288 17.71 -7.14 5.68
C TYR A 288 18.55 -6.61 4.52
N ASN A 289 18.50 -7.29 3.38
CA ASN A 289 19.49 -7.10 2.31
C ASN A 289 18.98 -6.25 1.14
N ALA A 290 17.67 -5.98 1.05
CA ALA A 290 17.08 -5.18 -0.01
C ALA A 290 15.67 -4.69 0.36
N VAL A 291 15.36 -3.46 -0.08
CA VAL A 291 14.06 -2.78 0.08
C VAL A 291 13.05 -3.18 -1.00
N ASP A 292 13.28 -4.30 -1.68
CA ASP A 292 12.53 -4.75 -2.85
C ASP A 292 11.38 -5.71 -2.49
N SER A 293 11.26 -6.09 -1.21
CA SER A 293 10.20 -6.99 -0.76
C SER A 293 9.66 -6.64 0.61
N ALA A 294 8.33 -6.70 0.74
CA ALA A 294 7.58 -6.52 1.98
C ALA A 294 7.75 -7.75 2.91
N LYS A 295 8.98 -8.06 3.32
CA LYS A 295 9.35 -9.21 4.16
C LYS A 295 10.08 -8.78 5.43
N GLY A 296 9.90 -9.54 6.52
CA GLY A 296 10.57 -9.29 7.80
C GLY A 296 9.63 -8.79 8.89
N CYS A 297 10.16 -7.98 9.80
CA CYS A 297 9.43 -7.52 10.97
C CYS A 297 8.64 -6.23 10.69
N GLN A 298 7.38 -6.21 11.12
CA GLN A 298 6.62 -4.98 11.34
C GLN A 298 6.87 -4.51 12.77
N GLY A 299 7.29 -3.26 12.94
CA GLY A 299 7.61 -2.66 14.22
C GLY A 299 6.37 -2.48 15.10
N ILE A 300 5.85 -1.25 15.13
CA ILE A 300 4.64 -0.90 15.90
C ILE A 300 3.43 -1.07 14.99
N TYR A 301 2.53 -1.97 15.39
CA TYR A 301 1.38 -2.38 14.58
C TYR A 301 0.08 -2.07 15.31
N ILE A 302 -0.62 -1.00 14.92
CA ILE A 302 -1.82 -0.52 15.59
C ILE A 302 -3.06 -1.03 14.84
N ALA A 303 -4.00 -1.60 15.59
CA ALA A 303 -5.24 -2.11 15.05
C ALA A 303 -6.48 -1.65 15.83
N ASP A 304 -7.60 -1.64 15.12
CA ASP A 304 -8.96 -1.48 15.64
C ASP A 304 -9.15 -0.20 16.49
N ALA A 305 -9.91 -0.26 17.59
CA ALA A 305 -10.38 0.91 18.34
C ALA A 305 -9.29 1.59 19.21
N SER A 306 -8.02 1.47 18.82
CA SER A 306 -6.88 1.99 19.56
C SER A 306 -6.81 3.52 19.51
N ARG A 307 -6.50 4.19 20.63
CA ARG A 307 -6.43 5.66 20.66
C ARG A 307 -5.43 6.23 21.66
N GLY A 308 -4.97 7.45 21.38
CA GLY A 308 -4.04 8.17 22.26
C GLY A 308 -2.70 7.44 22.33
N ILE A 309 -2.10 7.20 21.17
CA ILE A 309 -0.85 6.46 21.05
C ILE A 309 0.24 7.46 20.71
N GLU A 310 1.27 7.52 21.55
CA GLU A 310 2.41 8.41 21.37
C GLU A 310 3.69 7.58 21.27
N ILE A 311 4.45 7.82 20.21
CA ILE A 311 5.71 7.12 19.93
C ILE A 311 6.79 8.19 19.74
N HIS A 312 7.74 8.26 20.65
CA HIS A 312 8.77 9.31 20.65
C HIS A 312 10.13 8.73 20.27
N ASP A 313 10.80 9.39 19.34
CA ASP A 313 12.19 9.14 18.94
C ASP A 313 12.46 7.69 18.51
N TYR A 314 11.56 7.18 17.67
CA TYR A 314 11.62 5.84 17.15
C TYR A 314 12.74 5.68 16.12
N THR A 315 13.69 4.79 16.38
CA THR A 315 14.71 4.40 15.40
C THR A 315 14.48 2.97 14.90
N GLN A 316 14.59 2.78 13.59
CA GLN A 316 14.56 1.43 13.02
C GLN A 316 15.50 1.29 11.84
N ASN A 317 16.23 0.18 11.80
CA ASN A 317 17.04 -0.23 10.65
C ASN A 317 16.59 -1.61 10.14
N GLY A 318 16.09 -1.67 8.91
CA GLY A 318 15.58 -2.88 8.27
C GLY A 318 14.13 -3.23 8.64
N GLY A 319 13.55 -4.16 7.89
CA GLY A 319 12.20 -4.70 8.15
C GLY A 319 11.11 -4.16 7.22
N VAL A 320 9.88 -4.59 7.47
CA VAL A 320 8.72 -4.29 6.63
C VAL A 320 8.16 -2.92 6.93
N SER A 321 7.93 -2.61 8.20
CA SER A 321 7.32 -1.32 8.55
C SER A 321 7.77 -0.80 9.89
N GLY A 322 7.75 0.53 9.99
CA GLY A 322 7.94 1.27 11.24
C GLY A 322 6.65 1.31 12.03
N LEU A 323 5.72 2.12 11.52
CA LEU A 323 4.35 2.26 12.00
C LEU A 323 3.38 1.70 10.95
N SER A 324 2.65 0.65 11.32
CA SER A 324 1.51 0.13 10.56
C SER A 324 0.22 0.41 11.31
N VAL A 325 -0.77 1.03 10.67
CA VAL A 325 -2.12 1.17 11.23
C VAL A 325 -3.12 0.48 10.32
N VAL A 326 -3.81 -0.54 10.83
CA VAL A 326 -4.64 -1.43 10.01
C VAL A 326 -6.06 -1.57 10.55
N ARG A 327 -7.01 -1.86 9.66
CA ARG A 327 -8.42 -2.09 10.01
C ARG A 327 -8.73 -3.59 9.95
N PHE A 328 -9.08 -4.23 11.07
CA PHE A 328 -9.70 -5.57 11.07
C PHE A 328 -11.21 -5.49 11.31
N ALA A 329 -11.64 -4.59 12.19
CA ALA A 329 -13.04 -4.26 12.44
C ALA A 329 -13.39 -2.83 11.98
N ARG A 330 -14.67 -2.46 11.96
CA ARG A 330 -15.11 -1.10 11.57
C ARG A 330 -14.66 0.01 12.54
N ASN A 331 -14.12 -0.34 13.70
CA ASN A 331 -13.65 0.65 14.66
C ASN A 331 -12.28 1.16 14.24
N ARG A 332 -12.18 2.48 14.05
CA ARG A 332 -10.96 3.12 13.58
C ARG A 332 -10.06 3.54 14.73
N ALA A 333 -8.77 3.32 14.58
CA ALA A 333 -7.73 3.83 15.45
C ALA A 333 -7.59 5.33 15.21
N ARG A 334 -7.27 6.10 16.26
CA ARG A 334 -7.12 7.55 16.15
C ARG A 334 -6.21 8.17 17.20
N ASP A 335 -5.91 9.45 17.07
CA ASP A 335 -5.10 10.20 18.04
C ASP A 335 -3.71 9.55 18.18
N ILE A 336 -2.97 9.49 17.05
CA ILE A 336 -1.66 8.81 16.96
C ILE A 336 -0.58 9.85 16.69
N PHE A 337 0.47 9.87 17.50
CA PHE A 337 1.66 10.69 17.32
C PHE A 337 2.91 9.82 17.16
N MET A 338 3.78 10.17 16.21
CA MET A 338 5.08 9.52 16.06
C MET A 338 6.20 10.47 15.61
N THR A 339 7.35 10.42 16.28
CA THR A 339 8.64 10.90 15.73
C THR A 339 9.61 9.76 15.49
N GLY A 340 10.50 9.89 14.49
CA GLY A 340 11.51 8.84 14.27
C GLY A 340 12.53 9.04 13.15
N ASP A 341 13.39 8.04 12.99
CA ASP A 341 14.40 7.87 11.94
C ASP A 341 14.43 6.41 11.46
N PHE A 342 14.15 6.21 10.18
CA PHE A 342 13.98 4.90 9.56
C PHE A 342 15.03 4.70 8.45
N GLN A 343 15.76 3.59 8.53
CA GLN A 343 16.77 3.21 7.55
C GLN A 343 16.43 1.84 6.97
N ASN A 344 16.43 1.71 5.64
CA ASN A 344 16.16 0.43 4.95
C ASN A 344 14.83 -0.21 5.37
N VAL A 345 13.81 0.59 5.70
CA VAL A 345 12.49 0.09 6.09
C VAL A 345 11.56 0.19 4.89
N TYR A 346 10.87 -0.89 4.56
CA TYR A 346 10.02 -0.91 3.35
C TYR A 346 8.87 0.10 3.43
N TYR A 347 8.15 0.15 4.56
CA TYR A 347 7.09 1.11 4.88
C TYR A 347 7.32 1.79 6.25
N PRO A 348 8.12 2.86 6.35
CA PRO A 348 8.28 3.62 7.59
C PRO A 348 6.95 3.98 8.25
N ALA A 349 5.98 4.48 7.47
CA ALA A 349 4.61 4.69 7.95
C ALA A 349 3.55 4.28 6.91
N VAL A 350 2.65 3.38 7.29
CA VAL A 350 1.55 2.88 6.45
C VAL A 350 0.22 2.84 7.20
N PHE A 351 -0.83 3.37 6.56
CA PHE A 351 -2.17 3.55 7.12
C PHE A 351 -3.20 2.93 6.18
N GLN A 352 -3.76 1.80 6.60
CA GLN A 352 -4.50 0.87 5.75
C GLN A 352 -6.00 0.89 6.02
N ARG A 353 -6.70 1.92 5.52
CA ARG A 353 -8.10 2.21 5.87
C ARG A 353 -8.29 2.44 7.37
N ASN A 354 -7.21 2.74 8.10
CA ASN A 354 -7.25 2.98 9.54
C ASN A 354 -6.17 3.95 9.99
N GLY A 355 -6.39 4.58 11.15
CA GLY A 355 -5.61 5.70 11.65
C GLY A 355 -6.24 7.00 11.16
N ASP A 356 -7.06 7.63 11.97
CA ASP A 356 -7.54 9.00 11.78
C ASP A 356 -6.84 9.92 12.79
N GLN A 357 -6.70 11.22 12.54
CA GLN A 357 -6.08 12.15 13.49
C GLN A 357 -4.64 11.71 13.86
N VAL A 358 -3.78 11.71 12.85
CA VAL A 358 -2.39 11.24 12.96
C VAL A 358 -1.42 12.40 12.74
N ASP A 359 -0.43 12.56 13.62
CA ASP A 359 0.72 13.47 13.45
C ASP A 359 2.01 12.66 13.42
N VAL A 360 2.68 12.59 12.26
CA VAL A 360 3.95 11.87 12.09
C VAL A 360 5.06 12.78 11.57
N ARG A 361 6.26 12.66 12.15
CA ARG A 361 7.43 13.46 11.77
C ARG A 361 8.70 12.63 11.79
N TYR A 362 9.25 12.29 10.64
CA TYR A 362 10.39 11.38 10.60
C TYR A 362 11.28 11.55 9.39
N LYS A 363 12.46 10.93 9.50
CA LYS A 363 13.39 10.72 8.40
C LYS A 363 13.26 9.29 7.88
N ALA A 364 13.32 9.13 6.56
CA ALA A 364 13.34 7.84 5.90
C ALA A 364 14.51 7.79 4.92
N ARG A 365 15.38 6.79 5.03
CA ARG A 365 16.54 6.58 4.13
C ARG A 365 16.50 5.16 3.60
N GLY A 366 16.59 5.00 2.29
CA GLY A 366 16.43 3.69 1.65
C GLY A 366 15.07 3.08 1.95
N ALA A 367 14.01 3.88 1.93
CA ALA A 367 12.65 3.36 2.10
C ALA A 367 12.09 2.80 0.79
N GLY A 368 11.21 1.81 0.91
CA GLY A 368 10.44 1.29 -0.22
C GLY A 368 9.40 2.34 -0.64
N ARG A 369 8.60 2.77 0.33
CA ARG A 369 7.67 3.89 0.27
C ARG A 369 7.61 4.52 1.67
N ALA A 370 8.13 5.74 1.83
CA ALA A 370 8.18 6.41 3.12
C ALA A 370 6.80 6.57 3.78
N TYR A 371 5.81 7.05 3.02
CA TYR A 371 4.48 7.35 3.54
C TYR A 371 3.38 6.75 2.67
N PHE A 372 2.53 5.91 3.25
CA PHE A 372 1.43 5.29 2.52
C PHE A 372 0.11 5.43 3.26
N ALA A 373 -0.70 6.42 2.87
CA ALA A 373 -1.98 6.70 3.50
C ALA A 373 -3.13 6.37 2.54
N TYR A 374 -4.05 5.48 2.94
CA TYR A 374 -5.25 5.26 2.14
C TYR A 374 -6.54 5.09 2.93
N ASN A 375 -7.58 5.75 2.42
CA ASN A 375 -8.91 5.81 3.03
C ASN A 375 -8.86 6.27 4.51
N VAL A 376 -8.03 7.27 4.79
CA VAL A 376 -7.78 7.85 6.13
C VAL A 376 -8.02 9.35 6.14
N ARG A 377 -8.08 9.94 7.32
CA ARG A 377 -8.39 11.36 7.45
C ARG A 377 -7.70 12.07 8.59
N GLN A 378 -7.53 13.38 8.43
CA GLN A 378 -7.00 14.28 9.45
C GLN A 378 -5.54 13.94 9.79
N HIS A 379 -4.68 13.85 8.77
CA HIS A 379 -3.25 13.59 9.00
C HIS A 379 -2.44 14.87 8.87
N THR A 380 -1.44 15.02 9.73
CA THR A 380 -0.30 15.92 9.54
C THR A 380 0.95 15.06 9.42
N ALA A 381 1.68 15.17 8.30
CA ALA A 381 2.86 14.37 8.04
C ALA A 381 4.03 15.25 7.61
N ILE A 382 5.17 15.13 8.30
CA ILE A 382 6.45 15.71 7.88
C ILE A 382 7.39 14.56 7.56
N VAL A 383 7.72 14.42 6.28
CA VAL A 383 8.49 13.28 5.76
C VAL A 383 9.74 13.81 5.07
N ASP A 384 10.90 13.64 5.72
CA ASP A 384 12.22 13.84 5.09
C ASP A 384 12.68 12.49 4.53
N SER A 385 12.51 12.29 3.23
CA SER A 385 12.74 11.00 2.60
C SER A 385 13.89 11.02 1.59
N GLN A 386 14.57 9.89 1.53
CA GLN A 386 15.42 9.46 0.44
C GLN A 386 14.98 8.04 0.07
N GLN A 387 14.15 7.94 -0.96
CA GLN A 387 13.67 6.68 -1.49
C GLN A 387 14.77 5.96 -2.27
N ASP A 388 14.90 4.65 -2.07
CA ASP A 388 15.70 3.77 -2.93
C ASP A 388 14.87 2.60 -3.54
N GLY A 389 13.57 2.52 -3.20
CA GLY A 389 12.66 1.50 -3.71
C GLY A 389 12.01 1.81 -5.07
N PRO A 390 11.43 0.80 -5.75
CA PRO A 390 10.83 0.91 -7.08
C PRO A 390 9.38 1.40 -7.07
N PHE A 391 8.93 2.10 -6.03
CA PHE A 391 7.54 2.53 -5.87
C PHE A 391 7.39 4.05 -5.91
N ASP A 392 6.19 4.56 -5.69
CA ASP A 392 6.01 5.95 -5.26
C ASP A 392 6.47 6.11 -3.81
N ASP A 393 7.21 7.18 -3.49
CA ASP A 393 7.76 7.38 -2.15
C ASP A 393 6.67 7.74 -1.12
N CYS A 394 5.78 8.66 -1.50
CA CYS A 394 4.58 9.01 -0.78
C CYS A 394 3.35 8.68 -1.61
N LEU A 395 2.50 7.78 -1.13
CA LEU A 395 1.26 7.40 -1.82
C LEU A 395 0.04 7.80 -0.99
N LEU A 396 -0.71 8.77 -1.52
CA LEU A 396 -2.00 9.24 -1.02
C LEU A 396 -3.07 8.57 -1.86
N LYS A 397 -3.81 7.61 -1.29
CA LYS A 397 -4.64 6.72 -2.09
C LYS A 397 -6.06 6.52 -1.56
N VAL A 398 -6.97 6.20 -2.45
CA VAL A 398 -8.27 5.61 -2.12
C VAL A 398 -8.40 4.26 -2.81
N TYR A 399 -8.71 3.23 -2.05
CA TYR A 399 -9.29 1.99 -2.57
C TYR A 399 -10.80 2.09 -2.50
N ALA A 400 -11.45 2.36 -3.64
CA ALA A 400 -12.89 2.40 -3.76
C ALA A 400 -13.45 0.97 -3.76
N ASN A 401 -14.32 0.67 -2.80
CA ASN A 401 -14.96 -0.63 -2.64
C ASN A 401 -16.48 -0.45 -2.54
N ASN A 402 -17.23 -1.16 -3.38
CA ASN A 402 -18.68 -1.09 -3.45
C ASN A 402 -19.40 -1.64 -2.20
N THR A 403 -18.70 -2.36 -1.33
CA THR A 403 -19.25 -2.84 -0.05
C THR A 403 -19.00 -1.87 1.11
N GLU A 404 -18.24 -0.80 0.88
CA GLU A 404 -17.89 0.19 1.88
C GLU A 404 -18.75 1.45 1.72
N SER A 405 -18.94 2.18 2.82
CA SER A 405 -19.62 3.47 2.76
C SER A 405 -18.75 4.52 2.07
N ASN A 406 -19.34 5.62 1.59
CA ASN A 406 -18.57 6.74 1.03
C ASN A 406 -17.52 7.26 2.02
N ALA A 407 -17.84 7.30 3.33
CA ALA A 407 -16.90 7.71 4.36
C ALA A 407 -15.68 6.77 4.45
N GLU A 408 -15.87 5.48 4.23
CA GLU A 408 -14.79 4.49 4.22
C GLU A 408 -14.06 4.44 2.86
N ASN A 409 -14.65 4.98 1.79
CA ASN A 409 -14.01 5.22 0.48
C ASN A 409 -13.45 6.66 0.35
N THR A 410 -13.08 7.29 1.47
CA THR A 410 -12.58 8.68 1.50
C THR A 410 -11.18 8.75 2.08
N LEU A 411 -10.28 9.45 1.37
CA LEU A 411 -9.05 10.03 1.92
C LEU A 411 -9.27 11.55 2.06
N SER A 412 -9.13 12.13 3.26
CA SER A 412 -9.34 13.57 3.41
C SER A 412 -8.53 14.27 4.48
N ASP A 413 -8.41 15.59 4.35
CA ASP A 413 -7.83 16.44 5.40
C ASP A 413 -6.40 16.00 5.72
N ILE A 414 -5.56 15.91 4.69
CA ILE A 414 -4.16 15.47 4.77
C ILE A 414 -3.25 16.67 4.53
N ASP A 415 -2.47 17.04 5.54
CA ASP A 415 -1.42 18.04 5.47
C ASP A 415 -0.05 17.33 5.39
N LEU A 416 0.53 17.24 4.19
CA LEU A 416 1.82 16.60 3.93
C LEU A 416 2.89 17.67 3.66
N ARG A 417 3.95 17.70 4.46
CA ARG A 417 5.22 18.36 4.12
C ARG A 417 6.24 17.31 3.71
N TYR A 418 6.66 17.34 2.46
CA TYR A 418 7.62 16.40 1.89
C TYR A 418 8.95 17.10 1.61
N ILE A 419 10.03 16.50 2.09
CA ILE A 419 11.39 17.02 1.97
C ILE A 419 12.26 15.96 1.31
N ASN A 420 12.92 16.31 0.21
CA ASN A 420 13.90 15.47 -0.49
C ASN A 420 14.95 16.37 -1.14
N VAL A 421 16.13 16.51 -0.53
CA VAL A 421 17.14 17.50 -0.93
C VAL A 421 18.35 16.84 -1.61
N GLY A 422 18.18 16.43 -2.86
CA GLY A 422 19.27 15.95 -3.73
C GLY A 422 19.79 14.56 -3.38
N ARG A 423 18.98 13.74 -2.69
CA ARG A 423 19.45 12.48 -2.10
C ARG A 423 18.98 11.24 -2.84
N ALA A 424 17.90 11.32 -3.61
CA ALA A 424 17.40 10.16 -4.35
C ALA A 424 18.40 9.76 -5.44
N THR A 425 18.81 8.49 -5.44
CA THR A 425 19.49 7.91 -6.59
C THR A 425 18.44 7.63 -7.67
N ALA A 426 18.81 7.77 -8.94
CA ALA A 426 17.87 7.63 -10.04
C ALA A 426 17.49 6.15 -10.23
N VAL A 427 16.37 5.69 -9.67
CA VAL A 427 16.07 4.24 -9.72
C VAL A 427 14.64 3.88 -10.14
N ASN A 428 13.71 4.83 -10.29
CA ASN A 428 12.34 4.45 -10.66
C ASN A 428 11.75 5.22 -11.86
N PRO A 429 11.92 4.71 -13.09
CA PRO A 429 11.29 5.31 -14.27
C PRO A 429 9.76 5.17 -14.30
N GLY A 430 9.13 4.45 -13.35
CA GLY A 430 7.67 4.20 -13.33
C GLY A 430 6.88 4.75 -12.14
N GLY A 431 7.54 5.37 -11.15
CA GLY A 431 6.88 5.93 -9.95
C GLY A 431 6.79 7.45 -9.97
N SER A 432 6.46 8.04 -8.81
CA SER A 432 6.62 9.48 -8.50
C SER A 432 7.08 9.67 -7.05
N LEU A 433 7.60 10.86 -6.71
CA LEU A 433 7.94 11.14 -5.31
C LEU A 433 6.65 11.19 -4.47
N ILE A 434 5.61 11.84 -4.98
CA ILE A 434 4.28 11.84 -4.38
C ILE A 434 3.27 11.42 -5.43
N ARG A 435 2.36 10.52 -5.07
CA ARG A 435 1.25 10.11 -5.91
C ARG A 435 -0.08 10.29 -5.23
N ILE A 436 -1.04 10.88 -5.94
CA ILE A 436 -2.46 10.94 -5.56
C ILE A 436 -3.21 9.92 -6.42
N ALA A 437 -3.62 8.79 -5.84
CA ALA A 437 -4.13 7.65 -6.60
C ALA A 437 -5.54 7.22 -6.21
N MET A 438 -6.31 6.80 -7.21
CA MET A 438 -7.59 6.13 -7.03
C MET A 438 -7.50 4.71 -7.58
N ASP A 439 -7.90 3.75 -6.76
CA ASP A 439 -7.98 2.36 -7.15
C ASP A 439 -9.39 1.82 -7.01
N GLN A 440 -9.87 1.20 -8.07
CA GLN A 440 -11.07 0.39 -8.00
C GLN A 440 -10.71 -0.99 -7.43
N PHE A 441 -11.04 -1.23 -6.16
CA PHE A 441 -10.64 -2.43 -5.42
C PHE A 441 -11.41 -3.69 -5.84
N THR A 442 -12.66 -3.53 -6.26
CA THR A 442 -13.53 -4.64 -6.70
C THR A 442 -14.00 -4.42 -8.14
N ALA A 443 -14.36 -5.50 -8.85
CA ALA A 443 -14.86 -5.39 -10.22
C ALA A 443 -16.14 -4.52 -10.32
N THR A 444 -16.96 -4.51 -9.27
CA THR A 444 -18.16 -3.68 -9.20
C THR A 444 -17.80 -2.22 -8.94
N PRO A 445 -18.17 -1.26 -9.81
CA PRO A 445 -17.81 0.14 -9.67
C PRO A 445 -18.25 0.75 -8.33
N ALA A 446 -17.39 1.58 -7.75
CA ALA A 446 -17.73 2.40 -6.59
C ALA A 446 -17.04 3.77 -6.70
N PRO A 447 -17.70 4.86 -6.26
CA PRO A 447 -17.04 6.14 -6.18
C PRO A 447 -16.01 6.14 -5.04
N GLY A 448 -14.95 6.92 -5.24
CA GLY A 448 -13.87 7.14 -4.28
C GLY A 448 -13.63 8.64 -4.15
N TYR A 449 -13.24 9.10 -2.97
CA TYR A 449 -13.19 10.53 -2.64
C TYR A 449 -11.81 10.90 -2.09
N ILE A 450 -11.09 11.78 -2.78
CA ILE A 450 -9.87 12.42 -2.28
C ILE A 450 -10.17 13.91 -2.13
N ARG A 451 -10.09 14.45 -0.91
CA ARG A 451 -10.45 15.85 -0.67
C ARG A 451 -9.64 16.56 0.40
N ASN A 452 -9.49 17.87 0.27
CA ASN A 452 -8.81 18.70 1.28
C ASN A 452 -7.38 18.20 1.54
N ILE A 453 -6.58 18.11 0.49
CA ILE A 453 -5.19 17.65 0.58
C ILE A 453 -4.27 18.84 0.40
N LYS A 454 -3.38 19.08 1.36
CA LYS A 454 -2.35 20.10 1.29
C LYS A 454 -0.98 19.44 1.19
N ILE A 455 -0.19 19.86 0.21
CA ILE A 455 1.16 19.36 -0.03
C ILE A 455 2.12 20.56 -0.02
N VAL A 456 3.12 20.50 0.84
CA VAL A 456 4.23 21.47 0.93
C VAL A 456 5.52 20.77 0.54
N LEU A 457 6.17 21.26 -0.50
CA LEU A 457 7.35 20.65 -1.09
C LEU A 457 8.63 21.39 -0.68
N ASP A 458 9.68 20.62 -0.41
CA ASP A 458 11.07 21.07 -0.33
C ASP A 458 11.92 20.03 -1.06
N VAL A 459 11.90 20.11 -2.40
CA VAL A 459 12.42 19.06 -3.27
C VAL A 459 13.57 19.61 -4.12
N ASP A 460 14.68 18.90 -4.12
CA ASP A 460 15.77 19.00 -5.07
C ASP A 460 16.02 17.62 -5.66
N THR A 461 15.76 17.45 -6.96
CA THR A 461 15.84 16.13 -7.58
C THR A 461 17.26 15.73 -7.97
N GLY A 462 18.27 16.63 -7.92
CA GLY A 462 19.72 16.38 -7.89
C GLY A 462 20.42 15.50 -8.96
N ALA A 463 19.78 14.44 -9.44
CA ALA A 463 20.30 13.40 -10.32
C ALA A 463 19.41 13.24 -11.59
N PRO A 464 20.00 12.88 -12.74
CA PRO A 464 19.26 12.58 -13.97
C PRO A 464 18.27 11.43 -13.79
N GLY A 465 17.11 11.46 -14.46
CA GLY A 465 16.19 10.30 -14.51
C GLY A 465 15.30 10.12 -13.28
N GLN A 466 15.16 11.15 -12.44
CA GLN A 466 14.14 11.16 -11.39
C GLN A 466 12.73 11.17 -11.98
N PRO A 467 11.77 10.50 -11.32
CA PRO A 467 10.37 10.53 -11.74
C PRO A 467 9.73 11.89 -11.51
N ALA A 468 8.45 12.02 -11.88
CA ALA A 468 7.65 13.18 -11.52
C ALA A 468 7.65 13.40 -9.99
N VAL A 469 7.71 14.66 -9.56
CA VAL A 469 7.61 15.02 -8.14
C VAL A 469 6.20 14.73 -7.64
N ILE A 470 5.19 15.12 -8.41
CA ILE A 470 3.79 14.79 -8.13
C ILE A 470 3.16 14.17 -9.36
N ALA A 471 2.49 13.03 -9.17
CA ALA A 471 1.65 12.43 -10.19
C ALA A 471 0.26 12.10 -9.64
N THR A 472 -0.73 12.02 -10.52
CA THR A 472 -2.02 11.40 -10.21
C THR A 472 -2.17 10.06 -10.91
N GLY A 473 -2.89 9.13 -10.31
CA GLY A 473 -3.15 7.82 -10.90
C GLY A 473 -4.58 7.36 -10.74
N LYS A 474 -5.04 6.56 -11.69
CA LYS A 474 -6.32 5.87 -11.61
C LYS A 474 -6.16 4.45 -12.16
N THR A 475 -6.38 3.46 -11.31
CA THR A 475 -6.02 2.07 -11.59
C THR A 475 -7.10 1.09 -11.14
N LEU A 476 -7.14 -0.07 -11.78
CA LEU A 476 -7.90 -1.23 -11.32
C LEU A 476 -7.07 -2.02 -10.29
N ASN A 477 -7.71 -2.91 -9.53
CA ASN A 477 -7.03 -3.73 -8.52
C ASN A 477 -5.90 -4.63 -9.08
N ASN A 478 -5.90 -4.92 -10.39
CA ASN A 478 -4.83 -5.66 -11.06
C ASN A 478 -3.64 -4.76 -11.47
N GLY A 479 -3.67 -3.47 -11.12
CA GLY A 479 -2.66 -2.47 -11.47
C GLY A 479 -2.77 -1.88 -12.87
N SER A 480 -3.70 -2.32 -13.72
CA SER A 480 -3.90 -1.72 -15.04
C SER A 480 -4.60 -0.36 -14.91
N SER A 481 -4.33 0.55 -15.84
CA SER A 481 -5.02 1.83 -15.93
C SER A 481 -6.54 1.66 -15.95
N ASP A 482 -7.25 2.48 -15.19
CA ASP A 482 -8.71 2.52 -15.18
C ASP A 482 -9.22 3.72 -15.99
N THR A 483 -9.84 3.45 -17.12
CA THR A 483 -10.30 4.47 -18.08
C THR A 483 -11.81 4.70 -18.05
N VAL A 484 -12.51 4.14 -17.07
CA VAL A 484 -13.98 4.19 -16.98
C VAL A 484 -14.40 5.27 -16.00
N ALA A 485 -15.33 6.15 -16.36
CA ALA A 485 -15.93 7.10 -15.42
C ALA A 485 -16.63 6.35 -14.28
N ARG A 486 -16.24 6.59 -13.02
CA ARG A 486 -16.82 5.92 -11.84
C ARG A 486 -17.53 6.86 -10.89
N GLY A 487 -17.55 8.15 -11.21
CA GLY A 487 -18.03 9.19 -10.30
C GLY A 487 -17.06 9.39 -9.13
N HIS A 488 -15.76 9.16 -9.36
CA HIS A 488 -14.76 9.55 -8.37
C HIS A 488 -14.74 11.07 -8.18
N VAL A 489 -14.27 11.50 -7.01
CA VAL A 489 -14.17 12.93 -6.68
C VAL A 489 -12.77 13.24 -6.17
N ILE A 490 -12.08 14.15 -6.86
CA ILE A 490 -10.84 14.79 -6.40
C ILE A 490 -11.16 16.27 -6.18
N SER A 491 -11.09 16.75 -4.94
CA SER A 491 -11.41 18.14 -4.65
C SER A 491 -10.49 18.83 -3.65
N ASN A 492 -10.32 20.14 -3.79
CA ASN A 492 -9.59 20.98 -2.82
C ASN A 492 -8.15 20.47 -2.57
N ILE A 493 -7.35 20.39 -3.62
CA ILE A 493 -5.94 20.01 -3.54
C ILE A 493 -5.09 21.27 -3.60
N GLU A 494 -4.31 21.55 -2.57
CA GLU A 494 -3.37 22.68 -2.51
C GLU A 494 -1.93 22.16 -2.58
N ILE A 495 -1.14 22.67 -3.53
CA ILE A 495 0.28 22.34 -3.70
C ILE A 495 1.11 23.62 -3.58
N SER A 496 2.16 23.59 -2.75
CA SER A 496 3.01 24.74 -2.44
C SER A 496 4.47 24.34 -2.21
N GLY A 497 5.38 25.31 -2.14
CA GLY A 497 6.77 25.10 -1.73
C GLY A 497 7.78 25.27 -2.86
N TYR A 498 8.80 24.42 -2.89
CA TYR A 498 9.96 24.55 -3.76
C TYR A 498 10.30 23.23 -4.45
N ILE A 499 10.60 23.32 -5.76
CA ILE A 499 11.11 22.22 -6.59
C ILE A 499 12.32 22.71 -7.38
N ASN A 500 13.49 22.11 -7.16
CA ASN A 500 14.63 22.18 -8.05
C ASN A 500 14.74 20.88 -8.83
N ALA A 501 14.38 20.88 -10.11
CA ALA A 501 14.37 19.67 -10.93
C ALA A 501 15.78 19.25 -11.41
N GLY A 502 16.78 20.14 -11.26
CA GLY A 502 18.00 20.08 -12.06
C GLY A 502 17.69 20.13 -13.57
N ALA A 503 18.68 20.32 -14.43
CA ALA A 503 18.46 20.48 -15.89
C ALA A 503 17.93 19.24 -16.63
N GLN A 504 17.37 18.23 -15.94
CA GLN A 504 17.31 16.85 -16.46
C GLN A 504 16.03 16.05 -16.13
N SER A 505 15.02 16.60 -15.44
CA SER A 505 13.72 15.92 -15.32
C SER A 505 12.77 16.29 -16.46
N THR A 506 12.05 15.30 -17.00
CA THR A 506 11.10 15.50 -18.10
C THR A 506 9.81 16.16 -17.63
N SER A 507 9.33 15.86 -16.41
CA SER A 507 8.14 16.48 -15.80
C SER A 507 8.31 16.61 -14.28
N CYS A 508 8.03 17.78 -13.69
CA CYS A 508 7.88 17.89 -12.23
C CYS A 508 6.49 17.45 -11.77
N MET A 509 5.46 17.75 -12.57
CA MET A 509 4.07 17.43 -12.24
C MET A 509 3.37 16.77 -13.42
N GLU A 510 2.69 15.66 -13.14
CA GLU A 510 1.92 14.88 -14.10
C GLU A 510 0.52 14.64 -13.55
N LEU A 511 -0.37 15.61 -13.77
CA LEU A 511 -1.71 15.61 -13.17
C LEU A 511 -2.79 15.33 -14.21
N PHE A 512 -3.58 14.31 -13.95
CA PHE A 512 -4.72 13.83 -14.75
C PHE A 512 -4.34 13.43 -16.19
N THR A 513 -3.05 13.32 -16.50
CA THR A 513 -2.53 13.02 -17.85
C THR A 513 -2.64 11.55 -18.18
N ASN A 514 -2.94 11.21 -19.45
CA ASN A 514 -2.98 9.82 -19.92
C ASN A 514 -1.66 9.32 -20.54
N ASN A 515 -0.60 10.14 -20.58
CA ASN A 515 0.50 10.00 -21.56
C ASN A 515 1.89 9.59 -21.02
N GLY A 516 2.08 9.30 -19.73
CA GLY A 516 3.44 9.29 -19.16
C GLY A 516 3.94 7.98 -18.57
N SER A 517 3.14 7.33 -17.73
CA SER A 517 3.54 6.12 -17.02
C SER A 517 2.43 5.08 -17.11
N SER A 518 2.79 3.80 -17.06
CA SER A 518 1.91 2.64 -17.33
C SER A 518 0.72 2.45 -16.38
N THR A 519 0.33 3.48 -15.61
CA THR A 519 -0.71 3.46 -14.58
C THR A 519 -1.53 4.76 -14.50
N THR A 520 -1.45 5.64 -15.50
CA THR A 520 -2.32 6.82 -15.58
C THR A 520 -3.64 6.48 -16.28
N GLY A 521 -4.67 6.14 -15.51
CA GLY A 521 -6.04 6.01 -16.02
C GLY A 521 -6.69 7.34 -16.42
N ASP A 522 -7.93 7.27 -16.92
CA ASP A 522 -8.68 8.42 -17.44
C ASP A 522 -9.66 8.96 -16.39
N PHE A 523 -9.59 10.26 -16.15
CA PHE A 523 -10.48 10.99 -15.23
C PHE A 523 -11.69 11.62 -15.93
N SER A 524 -11.86 11.40 -17.23
CA SER A 524 -13.03 11.88 -17.97
C SER A 524 -14.33 11.34 -17.37
N GLY A 525 -15.24 12.24 -16.99
CA GLY A 525 -16.53 11.91 -16.36
C GLY A 525 -16.47 11.71 -14.84
N ASP A 526 -15.29 11.80 -14.22
CA ASP A 526 -15.17 11.98 -12.77
C ASP A 526 -15.18 13.47 -12.41
N THR A 527 -15.39 13.79 -11.14
CA THR A 527 -15.38 15.18 -10.66
C THR A 527 -14.00 15.56 -10.16
N VAL A 528 -13.36 16.52 -10.84
CA VAL A 528 -12.07 17.10 -10.41
C VAL A 528 -12.23 18.61 -10.23
N GLU A 529 -12.05 19.11 -9.01
CA GLU A 529 -12.27 20.54 -8.72
C GLU A 529 -11.33 21.13 -7.65
N GLY A 530 -11.15 22.45 -7.67
CA GLY A 530 -10.43 23.18 -6.61
C GLY A 530 -8.96 22.78 -6.50
N ILE A 531 -8.26 22.69 -7.63
CA ILE A 531 -6.82 22.40 -7.69
C ILE A 531 -6.04 23.72 -7.64
N THR A 532 -5.32 23.96 -6.55
CA THR A 532 -4.62 25.23 -6.29
C THR A 532 -3.12 25.00 -6.19
N PHE A 533 -2.35 25.76 -6.96
CA PHE A 533 -0.91 25.94 -6.78
C PHE A 533 -0.69 27.29 -6.11
N ARG A 534 -0.04 27.29 -4.94
CA ARG A 534 0.16 28.50 -4.14
C ARG A 534 1.57 28.59 -3.63
N ASN A 535 2.21 29.76 -3.73
CA ASN A 535 3.57 29.99 -3.21
C ASN A 535 4.54 28.88 -3.64
N LEU A 536 4.51 28.56 -4.93
CA LEU A 536 5.24 27.44 -5.51
C LEU A 536 6.33 27.98 -6.44
N SER A 537 7.57 27.55 -6.24
CA SER A 537 8.66 27.86 -7.17
C SER A 537 9.24 26.58 -7.73
N GLN A 538 9.33 26.49 -9.05
CA GLN A 538 9.95 25.38 -9.76
C GLN A 538 11.05 25.89 -10.71
N TYR A 539 12.21 25.21 -10.67
CA TYR A 539 13.39 25.49 -11.49
C TYR A 539 13.90 24.23 -12.22
N GLY A 540 14.59 24.41 -13.34
CA GLY A 540 15.42 23.39 -14.01
C GLY A 540 14.71 22.41 -14.95
N ALA A 541 13.38 22.26 -14.89
CA ALA A 541 12.67 21.28 -15.74
C ALA A 541 12.36 21.81 -17.14
N THR A 542 12.39 20.92 -18.14
CA THR A 542 12.06 21.29 -19.53
C THR A 542 10.56 21.32 -19.82
N ALA A 543 9.78 20.42 -19.20
CA ALA A 543 8.32 20.42 -19.23
C ALA A 543 7.77 20.31 -17.80
N PRO A 544 7.94 21.37 -16.99
CA PRO A 544 7.68 21.32 -15.56
C PRO A 544 6.32 20.75 -15.18
N PHE A 545 5.24 21.27 -15.78
CA PHE A 545 3.88 20.82 -15.46
C PHE A 545 3.21 20.25 -16.70
N ASN A 546 2.69 19.04 -16.59
CA ASN A 546 1.81 18.40 -17.56
C ASN A 546 0.48 18.13 -16.86
N ILE A 547 -0.54 18.91 -17.17
CA ILE A 547 -1.85 18.84 -16.53
C ILE A 547 -2.92 18.63 -17.60
N ASN A 548 -3.66 17.53 -17.54
CA ASN A 548 -4.83 17.34 -18.38
C ASN A 548 -6.02 18.10 -17.79
N ALA A 549 -6.15 19.37 -18.16
CA ALA A 549 -7.20 20.22 -17.63
C ALA A 549 -8.61 19.91 -18.19
N ALA A 550 -8.72 19.03 -19.19
CA ALA A 550 -10.01 18.63 -19.76
C ALA A 550 -10.91 17.90 -18.75
N CYS A 551 -10.29 17.24 -17.76
CA CYS A 551 -11.00 16.50 -16.71
C CYS A 551 -11.31 17.39 -15.49
N ILE A 552 -10.89 18.65 -15.47
CA ILE A 552 -11.11 19.56 -14.33
C ILE A 552 -12.42 20.32 -14.56
N ASP A 553 -13.38 20.15 -13.66
CA ASP A 553 -14.71 20.76 -13.76
C ASP A 553 -14.71 22.25 -13.38
N ARG A 554 -13.90 22.63 -12.38
CA ARG A 554 -13.76 24.03 -11.88
C ARG A 554 -12.59 24.22 -10.93
N GLY A 555 -12.07 25.45 -10.90
CA GLY A 555 -11.16 25.91 -9.85
C GLY A 555 -9.72 25.42 -9.98
N LEU A 556 -9.15 25.43 -11.19
CA LEU A 556 -7.71 25.34 -11.37
C LEU A 556 -7.11 26.73 -11.13
N ARG A 557 -6.30 26.89 -10.08
CA ARG A 557 -5.80 28.19 -9.63
C ARG A 557 -4.30 28.22 -9.44
N PHE A 558 -3.67 29.31 -9.87
CA PHE A 558 -2.26 29.61 -9.62
C PHE A 558 -2.15 30.93 -8.85
N GLU A 559 -1.45 30.91 -7.71
CA GLU A 559 -1.24 32.06 -6.82
C GLU A 559 0.22 32.18 -6.40
N ASN A 560 0.92 33.26 -6.79
CA ASN A 560 2.35 33.43 -6.48
C ASN A 560 3.19 32.19 -6.88
N VAL A 561 3.08 31.81 -8.15
CA VAL A 561 3.72 30.62 -8.72
C VAL A 561 4.79 31.02 -9.72
N TYR A 562 6.01 30.50 -9.55
CA TYR A 562 7.10 30.62 -10.50
C TYR A 562 7.41 29.25 -11.10
N VAL A 563 7.46 29.14 -12.42
CA VAL A 563 7.74 27.89 -13.14
C VAL A 563 8.71 28.19 -14.28
N GLU A 564 9.91 27.62 -14.21
CA GLU A 564 10.89 27.64 -15.28
C GLU A 564 10.60 26.52 -16.29
N GLY A 565 10.35 26.88 -17.55
CA GLY A 565 10.01 25.94 -18.62
C GLY A 565 8.55 26.01 -19.07
N ALA A 566 8.17 25.18 -20.03
CA ALA A 566 6.82 25.21 -20.60
C ALA A 566 5.80 24.50 -19.70
N VAL A 567 4.68 25.17 -19.41
CA VAL A 567 3.53 24.57 -18.72
C VAL A 567 2.61 23.96 -19.77
N GLY A 568 2.54 22.64 -19.80
CA GLY A 568 1.65 21.88 -20.66
C GLY A 568 0.27 21.73 -20.03
N LEU A 569 -0.72 22.48 -20.51
CA LEU A 569 -2.12 22.30 -20.14
C LEU A 569 -2.82 21.59 -21.29
N GLY A 570 -3.41 20.42 -21.07
CA GLY A 570 -4.31 19.77 -22.04
C GLY A 570 -5.46 20.70 -22.47
N THR A 571 -6.42 20.18 -23.24
CA THR A 571 -7.57 20.98 -23.68
C THR A 571 -8.26 21.64 -22.47
N LEU A 572 -8.18 22.97 -22.37
CA LEU A 572 -8.81 23.73 -21.29
C LEU A 572 -10.26 24.05 -21.68
N PRO A 573 -11.26 23.64 -20.89
CA PRO A 573 -12.57 24.25 -21.01
C PRO A 573 -12.44 25.75 -20.67
N GLN A 574 -12.99 26.63 -21.53
CA GLN A 574 -12.72 28.09 -21.60
C GLN A 574 -13.02 28.92 -20.33
N LYS A 575 -13.37 28.34 -19.18
CA LYS A 575 -13.85 29.04 -17.97
C LYS A 575 -13.12 28.70 -16.66
N LEU A 576 -11.94 28.07 -16.71
CA LEU A 576 -11.45 27.30 -15.54
C LEU A 576 -10.11 27.69 -14.94
N LEU A 577 -9.34 28.57 -15.59
CA LEU A 577 -8.00 28.94 -15.15
C LEU A 577 -8.02 30.31 -14.46
N ASP A 578 -7.83 30.34 -13.14
CA ASP A 578 -7.63 31.58 -12.39
C ASP A 578 -6.14 31.79 -12.09
N VAL A 579 -5.56 32.87 -12.64
CA VAL A 579 -4.18 33.26 -12.40
C VAL A 579 -4.17 34.56 -11.61
N SER A 580 -3.83 34.47 -10.33
CA SER A 580 -3.76 35.64 -9.45
C SER A 580 -2.32 36.19 -9.32
N ASP A 581 -2.10 37.14 -8.41
CA ASP A 581 -0.88 37.96 -8.33
C ASP A 581 0.46 37.20 -8.37
N ASN A 582 1.46 37.82 -8.99
CA ASN A 582 2.87 37.39 -9.06
C ASN A 582 3.12 35.98 -9.65
N VAL A 583 2.33 35.58 -10.64
CA VAL A 583 2.56 34.33 -11.37
C VAL A 583 3.49 34.56 -12.57
N THR A 584 4.58 33.79 -12.64
CA THR A 584 5.46 33.67 -13.82
C THR A 584 5.43 32.22 -14.26
N LEU A 585 4.56 31.91 -15.23
CA LEU A 585 4.61 30.65 -15.96
C LEU A 585 5.49 30.87 -17.18
N GLY A 586 6.34 29.91 -17.55
CA GLY A 586 6.91 29.90 -18.89
C GLY A 586 5.83 29.70 -19.96
N ALA A 587 6.23 29.29 -21.18
CA ALA A 587 5.28 29.14 -22.28
C ALA A 587 4.16 28.14 -21.93
N ILE A 588 2.90 28.58 -21.93
CA ILE A 588 1.74 27.69 -21.81
C ILE A 588 1.56 26.99 -23.16
N ARG A 589 1.65 25.65 -23.20
CA ARG A 589 1.45 24.82 -24.40
C ARG A 589 0.25 23.90 -24.19
N SER A 590 -0.52 23.63 -25.24
CA SER A 590 -1.51 22.54 -25.22
C SER A 590 -1.07 21.36 -26.07
N PHE A 591 -1.43 20.16 -25.63
CA PHE A 591 -0.93 18.91 -26.21
C PHE A 591 -1.83 18.29 -27.28
N ASN A 592 -2.96 18.91 -27.65
CA ASN A 592 -4.01 18.22 -28.41
C ASN A 592 -4.28 18.73 -29.84
N GLU A 593 -3.32 19.35 -30.51
CA GLU A 593 -3.43 19.64 -31.96
C GLU A 593 -2.35 18.92 -32.77
N VAL A 594 -2.33 17.59 -32.72
CA VAL A 594 -1.72 16.80 -33.78
C VAL A 594 -2.81 16.53 -34.83
N GLY A 595 -2.95 17.44 -35.82
CA GLY A 595 -3.65 17.08 -37.07
C GLY A 595 -4.47 18.14 -37.81
N THR A 596 -4.78 19.30 -37.23
CA THR A 596 -5.52 20.35 -37.94
C THR A 596 -4.97 21.74 -37.60
N PRO A 597 -4.53 22.56 -38.58
CA PRO A 597 -4.14 23.94 -38.35
C PRO A 597 -5.43 24.76 -38.11
N GLY A 598 -5.93 24.71 -36.87
CA GLY A 598 -7.24 25.24 -36.48
C GLY A 598 -7.18 26.02 -35.18
N ILE A 599 -6.41 27.11 -35.19
CA ILE A 599 -6.47 28.29 -34.31
C ILE A 599 -7.44 28.18 -33.10
N ALA A 600 -6.95 27.69 -31.97
CA ALA A 600 -7.52 28.01 -30.66
C ALA A 600 -6.50 28.84 -29.85
N GLY A 601 -6.72 30.17 -29.82
CA GLY A 601 -5.91 31.07 -29.01
C GLY A 601 -6.13 30.84 -27.51
N TYR A 602 -5.04 30.71 -26.75
CA TYR A 602 -5.10 30.59 -25.29
C TYR A 602 -5.18 31.97 -24.66
N ALA A 603 -5.88 32.09 -23.54
CA ALA A 603 -6.04 33.33 -22.81
C ALA A 603 -5.97 33.04 -21.30
N ALA A 604 -4.86 33.40 -20.64
CA ALA A 604 -4.77 33.47 -19.19
C ALA A 604 -5.25 34.85 -18.75
N TYR A 605 -5.89 34.98 -17.59
CA TYR A 605 -6.29 36.29 -17.08
C TYR A 605 -5.82 36.55 -15.66
N ARG A 606 -5.48 37.81 -15.38
CA ARG A 606 -5.18 38.35 -14.05
C ARG A 606 -6.15 39.46 -13.70
N ARG A 607 -6.66 39.43 -12.48
CA ARG A 607 -7.40 40.56 -11.92
C ARG A 607 -6.41 41.64 -11.47
N LEU A 608 -6.58 42.85 -11.96
CA LEU A 608 -5.76 44.00 -11.59
C LEU A 608 -6.24 44.57 -10.24
N PRO A 609 -5.35 45.19 -9.42
CA PRO A 609 -5.71 45.77 -8.13
C PRO A 609 -6.84 46.82 -8.19
N ASN A 610 -7.06 47.43 -9.36
CA ASN A 610 -8.11 48.42 -9.61
C ASN A 610 -9.47 47.80 -10.01
N GLY A 611 -9.61 46.48 -9.96
CA GLY A 611 -10.80 45.74 -10.38
C GLY A 611 -10.88 45.42 -11.87
N GLY A 612 -9.90 45.84 -12.68
CA GLY A 612 -9.79 45.46 -14.09
C GLY A 612 -9.35 44.00 -14.28
N LEU A 613 -9.43 43.53 -15.52
CA LEU A 613 -8.92 42.25 -15.98
C LEU A 613 -7.83 42.48 -17.02
N GLU A 614 -6.82 41.64 -16.96
CA GLU A 614 -5.74 41.58 -17.92
C GLU A 614 -5.67 40.18 -18.49
N ILE A 615 -5.81 40.04 -19.80
CA ILE A 615 -5.82 38.76 -20.51
C ILE A 615 -4.54 38.66 -21.33
N TRP A 616 -3.78 37.57 -21.20
CA TRP A 616 -2.62 37.26 -22.05
C TRP A 616 -2.90 36.04 -22.90
N GLY A 617 -2.48 36.09 -24.16
CA GLY A 617 -2.60 34.94 -25.02
C GLY A 617 -1.51 34.79 -26.04
N LEU A 618 -1.48 33.61 -26.64
CA LEU A 618 -0.63 33.26 -27.77
C LEU A 618 -1.54 32.90 -28.95
N THR A 619 -1.23 33.45 -30.12
CA THR A 619 -1.96 33.11 -31.34
C THR A 619 -0.97 33.03 -32.51
N THR A 620 -1.11 32.00 -33.33
CA THR A 620 -0.38 31.91 -34.59
C THR A 620 -1.07 32.79 -35.61
N ALA A 621 -0.47 33.92 -35.93
CA ALA A 621 -0.96 34.82 -36.97
C ALA A 621 -0.49 34.33 -38.34
N ALA A 622 -1.42 33.93 -39.20
CA ALA A 622 -1.12 33.51 -40.56
C ALA A 622 -0.46 34.65 -41.35
N ALA A 623 0.41 34.30 -42.30
CA ALA A 623 1.08 35.27 -43.15
C ALA A 623 0.07 36.06 -43.97
N SER A 624 0.21 37.39 -44.04
CA SER A 624 -0.56 38.27 -44.94
C SER A 624 -2.08 38.22 -44.78
N THR A 625 -2.59 37.75 -43.64
CA THR A 625 -4.04 37.75 -43.33
C THR A 625 -4.29 38.27 -41.91
N ASN A 626 -5.46 38.86 -41.72
CA ASN A 626 -5.94 39.20 -40.39
C ASN A 626 -6.36 37.91 -39.67
N THR A 627 -5.69 37.61 -38.56
CA THR A 627 -6.04 36.48 -37.71
C THR A 627 -6.94 36.97 -36.59
N ALA A 628 -8.20 36.55 -36.59
CA ALA A 628 -9.14 36.90 -35.54
C ALA A 628 -8.78 36.21 -34.22
N VAL A 629 -8.83 36.97 -33.13
CA VAL A 629 -8.62 36.51 -31.75
C VAL A 629 -9.87 36.85 -30.96
N ALA A 630 -10.57 35.84 -30.45
CA ALA A 630 -11.67 36.04 -29.52
C ALA A 630 -11.14 36.12 -28.08
N PHE A 631 -11.69 37.03 -27.28
CA PHE A 631 -11.46 37.00 -25.84
C PHE A 631 -12.33 35.93 -25.19
N PRO A 632 -11.84 35.23 -24.15
CA PRO A 632 -12.63 34.24 -23.41
C PRO A 632 -13.79 34.87 -22.62
N VAL A 633 -13.68 36.15 -22.29
CA VAL A 633 -14.71 36.96 -21.65
C VAL A 633 -14.76 38.32 -22.34
N ALA A 634 -15.96 38.82 -22.63
CA ALA A 634 -16.13 40.14 -23.22
C ALA A 634 -15.89 41.25 -22.18
N PHE A 635 -15.06 42.23 -22.52
CA PHE A 635 -14.85 43.43 -21.70
C PHE A 635 -16.06 44.37 -21.77
N THR A 636 -16.28 45.21 -20.75
CA THR A 636 -17.32 46.26 -20.77
C THR A 636 -17.00 47.40 -21.74
N ALA A 637 -15.71 47.58 -22.06
CA ALA A 637 -15.21 48.51 -23.05
C ALA A 637 -14.06 47.87 -23.85
N VAL A 638 -13.71 48.44 -25.01
CA VAL A 638 -12.58 47.93 -25.82
C VAL A 638 -11.30 47.95 -24.98
N PRO A 639 -10.65 46.79 -24.75
CA PRO A 639 -9.46 46.73 -23.90
C PRO A 639 -8.25 47.35 -24.60
N THR A 640 -7.25 47.74 -23.81
CA THR A 640 -5.94 48.12 -24.35
C THR A 640 -5.21 46.87 -24.78
N ILE A 641 -4.86 46.75 -26.07
CA ILE A 641 -4.21 45.56 -26.63
C ILE A 641 -2.76 45.88 -26.98
N THR A 642 -1.85 45.04 -26.51
CA THR A 642 -0.44 45.04 -26.93
C THR A 642 -0.11 43.69 -27.55
N CYS A 643 0.66 43.69 -28.63
CA CYS A 643 1.09 42.48 -29.35
C CYS A 643 2.61 42.49 -29.49
N SER A 644 3.23 41.32 -29.42
CA SER A 644 4.66 41.13 -29.65
C SER A 644 4.88 39.79 -30.34
N SER A 645 5.78 39.75 -31.33
CA SER A 645 6.15 38.52 -32.03
C SER A 645 7.40 37.91 -31.40
N THR A 646 7.45 36.59 -31.27
CA THR A 646 8.59 35.86 -30.65
C THR A 646 9.55 35.23 -31.67
N ALA A 647 9.50 35.62 -32.94
CA ALA A 647 10.35 35.04 -33.97
C ALA A 647 11.83 35.46 -33.80
N GLY A 648 12.76 34.50 -33.83
CA GLY A 648 14.21 34.70 -33.75
C GLY A 648 14.87 35.36 -34.98
N GLY A 649 14.18 36.29 -35.62
CA GLY A 649 14.65 37.12 -36.73
C GLY A 649 14.08 38.54 -36.60
N THR A 650 14.59 39.50 -37.37
CA THR A 650 14.22 40.93 -37.34
C THR A 650 12.74 41.16 -36.97
N PRO A 651 12.44 41.92 -35.90
CA PRO A 651 11.07 42.07 -35.39
C PRO A 651 10.14 42.56 -36.50
N SER A 652 9.26 41.69 -36.98
CA SER A 652 8.20 42.09 -37.89
C SER A 652 7.13 42.81 -37.07
N PRO A 653 6.72 44.03 -37.42
CA PRO A 653 5.71 44.78 -36.68
C PRO A 653 4.37 44.06 -36.80
N VAL A 654 3.95 43.42 -35.71
CA VAL A 654 2.64 42.81 -35.57
C VAL A 654 1.76 43.76 -34.79
N ASN A 655 0.64 44.19 -35.39
CA ASN A 655 -0.29 45.12 -34.77
C ASN A 655 -1.66 44.47 -34.54
N ALA A 656 -2.26 44.77 -33.38
CA ALA A 656 -3.68 44.56 -33.19
C ALA A 656 -4.45 45.54 -34.09
N VAL A 657 -5.37 45.03 -34.89
CA VAL A 657 -6.29 45.79 -35.73
C VAL A 657 -7.72 45.39 -35.35
N SER A 658 -8.67 46.32 -35.47
CA SER A 658 -10.09 46.07 -35.20
C SER A 658 -10.38 45.43 -33.82
N ALA A 659 -9.97 46.09 -32.74
CA ALA A 659 -10.30 45.68 -31.37
C ALA A 659 -11.79 45.94 -31.05
N ALA A 660 -12.43 44.96 -30.42
CA ALA A 660 -13.80 44.99 -29.93
C ALA A 660 -13.82 44.49 -28.47
N THR A 661 -14.97 44.58 -27.81
CA THR A 661 -15.15 44.06 -26.45
C THR A 661 -15.00 42.54 -26.38
N SER A 662 -15.28 41.81 -27.46
CA SER A 662 -15.24 40.34 -27.52
C SER A 662 -14.02 39.75 -28.24
N GLY A 663 -13.11 40.58 -28.75
CA GLY A 663 -11.93 40.10 -29.47
C GLY A 663 -11.19 41.20 -30.24
N PHE A 664 -10.21 40.81 -31.04
CA PHE A 664 -9.49 41.69 -31.95
C PHE A 664 -8.97 40.90 -33.15
N SER A 665 -8.31 41.54 -34.10
CA SER A 665 -7.58 40.85 -35.16
C SER A 665 -6.10 41.18 -35.10
N ILE A 666 -5.25 40.22 -35.40
CA ILE A 666 -3.81 40.42 -35.54
C ILE A 666 -3.50 40.54 -37.02
N ASN A 667 -2.90 41.65 -37.43
CA ASN A 667 -2.33 41.79 -38.76
C ASN A 667 -0.85 41.41 -38.72
N ASN A 668 -0.49 40.32 -39.41
CA ASN A 668 0.89 39.92 -39.65
C ASN A 668 1.26 40.23 -41.12
N PRO A 669 1.88 41.40 -41.39
CA PRO A 669 2.29 41.75 -42.75
C PRO A 669 3.47 40.90 -43.26
N GLY A 670 4.08 40.07 -42.41
CA GLY A 670 5.18 39.19 -42.79
C GLY A 670 4.72 38.03 -43.68
N GLY A 671 5.60 37.59 -44.59
CA GLY A 671 5.36 36.49 -45.52
C GLY A 671 5.37 35.08 -44.90
N SER A 672 5.51 34.97 -43.57
CA SER A 672 5.52 33.71 -42.83
C SER A 672 4.61 33.81 -41.60
N ALA A 673 3.99 32.69 -41.23
CA ALA A 673 3.22 32.61 -40.00
C ALA A 673 4.13 32.88 -38.79
N VAL A 674 3.66 33.70 -37.83
CA VAL A 674 4.39 33.97 -36.59
C VAL A 674 3.53 33.69 -35.37
N VAL A 675 4.16 33.26 -34.29
CA VAL A 675 3.51 33.21 -32.97
C VAL A 675 3.54 34.61 -32.38
N VAL A 676 2.37 35.10 -31.98
CA VAL A 676 2.15 36.45 -31.45
C VAL A 676 1.66 36.31 -30.02
N ALA A 677 2.46 36.82 -29.08
CA ALA A 677 2.04 37.04 -27.71
C ALA A 677 1.26 38.34 -27.66
N TRP A 678 0.06 38.31 -27.08
CA TRP A 678 -0.80 39.48 -26.93
C TRP A 678 -1.26 39.64 -25.49
N ARG A 679 -1.56 40.88 -25.11
CA ARG A 679 -2.06 41.27 -23.79
C ARG A 679 -3.19 42.27 -23.99
N ALA A 680 -4.36 42.00 -23.42
CA ALA A 680 -5.54 42.85 -23.43
C ALA A 680 -5.94 43.23 -22.00
N SER A 681 -5.96 44.53 -21.67
CA SER A 681 -6.27 45.00 -20.31
C SER A 681 -7.47 45.97 -20.32
N GLY A 682 -8.47 45.73 -19.47
CA GLY A 682 -9.71 46.50 -19.43
C GLY A 682 -10.63 46.07 -18.29
N TYR A 683 -11.78 46.74 -18.12
CA TYR A 683 -12.80 46.32 -17.15
C TYR A 683 -13.74 45.28 -17.77
N ILE A 684 -14.21 44.32 -16.97
CA ILE A 684 -15.24 43.33 -17.33
C ILE A 684 -16.55 43.60 -16.61
#